data_AF-A0A366DP41-F1
#
_entry.id   AF-A0A366DP41-F1
#
_cell.length_a   1.000
_cell.length_b   1.000
_cell.length_c   1.000
_cell.angle_alpha   90.00
_cell.angle_beta   90.00
_cell.angle_gamma   90.00
#
_symmetry.space_group_name_H-M   'P 1'
#
loop_
_entity.id
_entity.type
_entity.pdbx_description
1 polymer ?
#
loop_
_entity_poly.entity_id
_entity_poly.type
_entity_poly.pdbx_seq_one_letter_code
_entity_poly.pdbx_strand_id
1 'polypeptide(L)'
;MKLRSILTLASTTCLSAGFLTSLCSGSAHAFTPHIITDANGNPVFELRMFYPQDGKFFRNDTSTWVFDPPTIDRTKSAAQYWADIIKITPGQNPAIINVGTMEEDNAYASSDISQWMNGAGSLINSALNNGVIDPERLLDGAHGIIGIGKMDWDWEQPFVPSQLIQTPKVDMTSTLMHEVAHALGISATVYSQQSGNNPVKAKFAPVLNAWTSHLIDSNGKAAAPDQTIICNFCEPAAAGADTFDADDGFAYFTGSNVDAVLNGAMPGVPVRVDSNLVPGYKDDPFSHTELRNSMMSHQQYSNYMSLMEAEFAALQDIGYSIDRRNLFGYSVYNDGITLINDNPFFARNSEGTAYIPNSYNTATMGLGLHIYGSGNIIAQRADLLSAGAGGAGIRVDGIGNTMTILPGTRVHANGENGLGVLFAYGKNHTLTQRGDVQALGENGIAVSFDFGHNSLGDNNEYRGSYFVTSGKLDLESYFPDYYETALNEVNGPLVSSFDLTGRVAGNKAAIFMSENALVGQINVMQGASITGDIISEYAEEDDDGNLRLTELSFGLKADAQGNSTGTADTDFRLAYGSNIKGKNISLHLDGGTTLLTGNHQVFDVGVAQAATLSGQGIYQIDAAQQFRNSGILNPSVAGATITIDGNYAQSATGTLQLAFNDQSDISSLIVNGSAGLNGTISFAPDRGYYRDGFTVTSNEWLQVGAVSGNFTNVSTTLSSPTLNASATDNGNLSYTVSLSRDANAYSQYAGDSEDREVGAALDGLATNAAAEFKPLLAALDFSAPDGSTIRSSLPQLSGEAYASASGVLLNASGITRSSVSNRLSQA
;
A
#
# COMPACT_ATOMS: atom_id res chain seq x y z
N MET A 1 67.76 -47.23 -12.46
CA MET A 1 67.85 -47.09 -13.93
C MET A 1 67.20 -45.74 -14.27
N LYS A 2 67.92 -44.62 -14.18
CA LYS A 2 68.51 -43.82 -15.30
C LYS A 2 67.52 -43.67 -16.48
N LEU A 3 67.18 -42.51 -17.05
CA LEU A 3 67.66 -41.13 -16.92
C LEU A 3 66.77 -40.21 -17.81
N ARG A 4 66.54 -38.97 -17.34
CA ARG A 4 66.61 -37.67 -18.08
C ARG A 4 65.43 -37.06 -18.86
N SER A 5 65.18 -35.81 -18.45
CA SER A 5 64.46 -34.68 -19.05
C SER A 5 65.12 -34.12 -20.33
N ILE A 6 64.38 -33.30 -21.12
CA ILE A 6 64.71 -31.90 -21.46
C ILE A 6 63.67 -31.27 -22.41
N LEU A 7 63.31 -30.03 -22.07
CA LEU A 7 62.59 -28.95 -22.76
C LEU A 7 63.35 -28.46 -24.01
N THR A 8 62.70 -28.07 -25.12
CA THR A 8 62.90 -26.72 -25.73
C THR A 8 61.93 -26.41 -26.88
N LEU A 9 61.44 -25.17 -26.81
CA LEU A 9 60.69 -24.39 -27.79
C LEU A 9 61.67 -23.72 -28.79
N ALA A 10 61.23 -23.47 -30.05
CA ALA A 10 61.12 -22.13 -30.67
C ALA A 10 61.37 -22.08 -32.20
N SER A 11 60.39 -21.47 -32.90
CA SER A 11 60.49 -20.48 -34.03
C SER A 11 61.10 -20.93 -35.39
N THR A 12 60.58 -20.59 -36.59
CA THR A 12 59.92 -19.34 -37.05
C THR A 12 59.32 -19.46 -38.48
N THR A 13 58.30 -18.64 -38.77
CA THR A 13 57.90 -17.96 -40.05
C THR A 13 57.20 -18.67 -41.24
N CYS A 14 55.89 -18.42 -41.34
CA CYS A 14 55.16 -17.55 -42.31
C CYS A 14 54.87 -17.97 -43.79
N LEU A 15 53.62 -17.63 -44.19
CA LEU A 15 53.06 -17.32 -45.52
C LEU A 15 52.51 -18.42 -46.46
N SER A 16 51.17 -18.48 -46.51
CA SER A 16 50.23 -18.55 -47.67
C SER A 16 49.06 -19.51 -47.34
N ALA A 17 47.88 -19.05 -46.93
CA ALA A 17 46.82 -18.30 -47.64
C ALA A 17 46.19 -19.08 -48.82
N GLY A 18 44.89 -19.40 -48.69
CA GLY A 18 43.97 -19.37 -49.83
C GLY A 18 43.10 -20.61 -50.08
N PHE A 19 41.77 -20.38 -50.03
CA PHE A 19 40.71 -21.02 -50.81
C PHE A 19 40.18 -22.41 -50.40
N LEU A 20 39.11 -22.39 -49.59
CA LEU A 20 37.75 -22.73 -50.08
C LEU A 20 36.69 -22.32 -49.05
N THR A 21 36.24 -21.07 -49.19
CA THR A 21 34.96 -20.55 -48.70
C THR A 21 33.98 -20.47 -49.86
N SER A 22 32.70 -20.62 -49.53
CA SER A 22 31.50 -20.00 -50.15
C SER A 22 30.45 -21.02 -50.58
N LEU A 23 29.40 -21.15 -49.77
CA LEU A 23 28.01 -20.89 -50.17
C LEU A 23 27.09 -21.10 -48.95
N CYS A 24 27.03 -20.08 -48.10
CA CYS A 24 25.84 -19.62 -47.37
C CYS A 24 26.20 -18.22 -46.87
N SER A 25 26.01 -17.24 -47.74
CA SER A 25 26.14 -15.83 -47.42
C SER A 25 24.94 -15.42 -46.55
N GLY A 26 25.04 -15.62 -45.25
CA GLY A 26 24.28 -14.82 -44.29
C GLY A 26 25.06 -13.53 -44.05
N SER A 27 24.41 -12.39 -44.21
CA SER A 27 24.97 -11.08 -43.86
C SER A 27 25.58 -11.14 -42.46
N ALA A 28 26.84 -10.72 -42.30
CA ALA A 28 27.45 -10.60 -40.98
C ALA A 28 26.74 -9.45 -40.23
N HIS A 29 25.66 -9.77 -39.53
CA HIS A 29 24.98 -8.83 -38.65
C HIS A 29 25.82 -8.63 -37.38
N ALA A 30 26.05 -7.39 -36.98
CA ALA A 30 26.90 -7.02 -35.86
C ALA A 30 26.08 -6.68 -34.61
N PHE A 31 25.19 -7.57 -34.15
CA PHE A 31 24.39 -7.31 -32.94
C PHE A 31 25.10 -7.77 -31.65
N THR A 32 24.67 -7.20 -30.51
CA THR A 32 25.09 -7.67 -29.18
C THR A 32 24.02 -8.57 -28.57
N PRO A 33 24.29 -9.87 -28.29
CA PRO A 33 23.33 -10.74 -27.63
C PRO A 33 23.28 -10.49 -26.12
N HIS A 34 22.08 -10.42 -25.57
CA HIS A 34 21.82 -10.39 -24.13
C HIS A 34 20.99 -11.60 -23.72
N ILE A 35 21.57 -12.47 -22.90
CA ILE A 35 20.89 -13.67 -22.39
C ILE A 35 20.12 -13.32 -21.12
N ILE A 36 18.85 -13.67 -21.10
CA ILE A 36 17.94 -13.56 -19.96
C ILE A 36 17.71 -14.97 -19.40
N THR A 37 17.86 -15.13 -18.10
CA THR A 37 17.77 -16.45 -17.44
C THR A 37 16.63 -16.50 -16.43
N ASP A 38 16.08 -17.68 -16.21
CA ASP A 38 15.17 -17.92 -15.09
C ASP A 38 15.90 -17.85 -13.73
N ALA A 39 15.16 -17.99 -12.63
CA ALA A 39 15.69 -18.03 -11.27
C ALA A 39 16.69 -19.17 -11.00
N ASN A 40 16.74 -20.21 -11.85
CA ASN A 40 17.70 -21.32 -11.76
C ASN A 40 18.94 -21.11 -12.65
N GLY A 41 19.01 -19.99 -13.38
CA GLY A 41 20.09 -19.68 -14.30
C GLY A 41 19.96 -20.33 -15.68
N ASN A 42 18.80 -20.90 -16.03
CA ASN A 42 18.58 -21.45 -17.36
C ASN A 42 18.28 -20.33 -18.37
N PRO A 43 18.91 -20.32 -19.56
CA PRO A 43 18.58 -19.34 -20.61
C PRO A 43 17.13 -19.47 -21.09
N VAL A 44 16.35 -18.39 -20.97
CA VAL A 44 14.97 -18.31 -21.46
C VAL A 44 14.92 -17.52 -22.77
N PHE A 45 15.46 -16.31 -22.78
CA PHE A 45 15.48 -15.43 -23.96
C PHE A 45 16.90 -15.02 -24.35
N GLU A 46 17.11 -14.82 -25.65
CA GLU A 46 18.28 -14.11 -26.20
C GLU A 46 17.77 -12.86 -26.92
N LEU A 47 18.03 -11.69 -26.34
CA LEU A 47 17.70 -10.42 -26.97
C LEU A 47 18.87 -9.99 -27.86
N ARG A 48 18.62 -9.82 -29.15
CA ARG A 48 19.59 -9.32 -30.13
C ARG A 48 19.30 -7.86 -30.43
N MET A 49 20.09 -6.96 -29.86
CA MET A 49 19.91 -5.51 -30.08
C MET A 49 20.58 -5.10 -31.39
N PHE A 50 19.81 -4.58 -32.33
CA PHE A 50 20.31 -4.07 -33.62
C PHE A 50 20.47 -2.55 -33.56
N TYR A 51 21.68 -2.04 -33.70
CA TYR A 51 21.95 -0.62 -33.90
C TYR A 51 21.76 -0.23 -35.38
N PRO A 52 21.67 1.08 -35.73
CA PRO A 52 21.41 1.51 -37.10
C PRO A 52 22.38 0.99 -38.18
N GLN A 53 23.58 0.54 -37.78
CA GLN A 53 24.60 0.01 -38.70
C GLN A 53 24.67 -1.52 -38.74
N ASP A 54 23.87 -2.22 -37.95
CA ASP A 54 23.96 -3.69 -37.78
C ASP A 54 23.14 -4.46 -38.84
N GLY A 55 22.50 -3.72 -39.74
CA GLY A 55 21.61 -4.23 -40.78
C GLY A 55 20.16 -4.35 -40.30
N LYS A 56 19.40 -5.16 -41.02
CA LYS A 56 17.98 -5.36 -40.74
C LYS A 56 17.75 -6.20 -39.49
N PHE A 57 16.76 -5.82 -38.69
CA PHE A 57 16.28 -6.63 -37.56
C PHE A 57 15.01 -7.41 -37.92
N PHE A 58 14.23 -6.91 -38.89
CA PHE A 58 13.03 -7.55 -39.43
C PHE A 58 12.77 -7.14 -40.88
N ARG A 59 12.59 -8.10 -41.79
CA ARG A 59 12.29 -7.92 -43.23
C ARG A 59 13.20 -6.92 -43.94
N ASN A 60 12.75 -5.67 -44.11
CA ASN A 60 13.52 -4.59 -44.72
C ASN A 60 13.83 -3.46 -43.71
N ASP A 61 13.42 -3.62 -42.46
CA ASP A 61 13.48 -2.62 -41.42
C ASP A 61 14.83 -2.68 -40.70
N THR A 62 15.44 -1.51 -40.59
CA THR A 62 16.70 -1.27 -39.87
C THR A 62 16.44 -0.27 -38.76
N SER A 63 17.11 -0.43 -37.63
CA SER A 63 16.98 0.49 -36.50
C SER A 63 17.27 1.94 -36.89
N THR A 64 16.41 2.87 -36.48
CA THR A 64 16.54 4.29 -36.87
C THR A 64 17.31 5.13 -35.85
N TRP A 65 17.41 4.68 -34.60
CA TRP A 65 18.17 5.35 -33.53
C TRP A 65 18.91 4.35 -32.62
N VAL A 66 19.84 4.86 -31.81
CA VAL A 66 20.73 4.06 -30.95
C VAL A 66 20.14 3.84 -29.56
N PHE A 67 20.18 2.62 -29.05
CA PHE A 67 19.78 2.34 -27.67
C PHE A 67 20.73 3.02 -26.67
N ASP A 68 20.19 3.85 -25.79
CA ASP A 68 20.87 4.27 -24.57
C ASP A 68 20.82 3.17 -23.48
N PRO A 69 21.68 3.24 -22.45
CA PRO A 69 21.69 2.23 -21.40
C PRO A 69 20.33 2.04 -20.68
N PRO A 70 19.59 3.10 -20.29
CA PRO A 70 18.25 2.93 -19.69
C PRO A 70 17.28 2.13 -20.57
N THR A 71 17.23 2.41 -21.87
CA THR A 71 16.37 1.69 -22.83
C THR A 71 16.71 0.20 -22.86
N ILE A 72 18.01 -0.14 -22.86
CA ILE A 72 18.48 -1.53 -22.83
C ILE A 72 18.04 -2.21 -21.52
N ASP A 73 18.22 -1.54 -20.38
CA ASP A 73 17.91 -2.11 -19.07
C ASP A 73 16.40 -2.30 -18.86
N ARG A 74 15.58 -1.37 -19.36
CA ARG A 74 14.11 -1.48 -19.39
C ARG A 74 13.64 -2.64 -20.26
N THR A 75 14.25 -2.82 -21.43
CA THR A 75 13.96 -3.95 -22.33
C THR A 75 14.32 -5.29 -21.69
N LYS A 76 15.48 -5.37 -21.03
CA LYS A 76 15.88 -6.58 -20.28
C LYS A 76 14.94 -6.85 -19.11
N SER A 77 14.49 -5.83 -18.39
CA SER A 77 13.58 -5.98 -17.26
C SER A 77 12.23 -6.56 -17.70
N ALA A 78 11.67 -6.10 -18.82
CA ALA A 78 10.46 -6.66 -19.41
C ALA A 78 10.64 -8.14 -19.81
N ALA A 79 11.77 -8.50 -20.43
CA ALA A 79 12.07 -9.90 -20.76
C ALA A 79 12.32 -10.76 -19.51
N GLN A 80 12.97 -10.20 -18.48
CA GLN A 80 13.21 -10.88 -17.21
C GLN A 80 11.91 -11.21 -16.49
N TYR A 81 10.94 -10.28 -16.49
CA TYR A 81 9.61 -10.52 -15.94
C TYR A 81 8.97 -11.80 -16.53
N TRP A 82 9.00 -11.95 -17.84
CA TRP A 82 8.49 -13.15 -18.51
C TRP A 82 9.32 -14.40 -18.23
N ALA A 83 10.64 -14.27 -18.11
CA ALA A 83 11.54 -15.38 -17.76
C ALA A 83 11.31 -15.91 -16.34
N ASP A 84 10.86 -15.06 -15.42
CA ASP A 84 10.52 -15.46 -14.05
C ASP A 84 9.17 -16.19 -13.95
N ILE A 85 8.28 -16.01 -14.95
CA ILE A 85 6.92 -16.55 -14.97
C ILE A 85 6.82 -17.85 -15.76
N ILE A 86 7.45 -17.90 -16.94
CA ILE A 86 7.30 -19.02 -17.87
C ILE A 86 8.25 -20.15 -17.50
N LYS A 87 7.70 -21.32 -17.20
CA LYS A 87 8.49 -22.54 -17.02
C LYS A 87 8.86 -23.11 -18.39
N ILE A 88 10.15 -23.10 -18.71
CA ILE A 88 10.67 -23.64 -19.96
C ILE A 88 10.84 -25.16 -19.91
N THR A 89 10.80 -25.80 -21.09
CA THR A 89 11.24 -27.19 -21.27
C THR A 89 12.66 -27.20 -21.82
N PRO A 90 13.69 -27.64 -21.08
CA PRO A 90 15.08 -27.59 -21.55
C PRO A 90 15.28 -28.29 -22.90
N GLY A 91 15.91 -27.60 -23.86
CA GLY A 91 16.29 -28.18 -25.15
C GLY A 91 16.61 -27.14 -26.22
N GLN A 92 15.58 -26.53 -26.82
CA GLN A 92 15.68 -25.55 -27.90
C GLN A 92 15.86 -24.10 -27.42
N ASN A 93 15.85 -23.87 -26.10
CA ASN A 93 16.08 -22.56 -25.49
C ASN A 93 17.52 -22.06 -25.75
N PRO A 94 17.76 -20.73 -25.72
CA PRO A 94 16.79 -19.65 -25.48
C PRO A 94 15.95 -19.29 -26.71
N ALA A 95 14.76 -18.75 -26.50
CA ALA A 95 13.99 -18.10 -27.56
C ALA A 95 14.67 -16.78 -27.96
N ILE A 96 15.18 -16.75 -29.19
CA ILE A 96 15.79 -15.58 -29.82
C ILE A 96 14.73 -14.53 -30.19
N ILE A 97 14.96 -13.27 -29.79
CA ILE A 97 14.15 -12.10 -30.14
C ILE A 97 15.07 -11.01 -30.73
N ASN A 98 14.77 -10.56 -31.94
CA ASN A 98 15.45 -9.40 -32.53
C ASN A 98 14.80 -8.11 -32.03
N VAL A 99 15.59 -7.15 -31.58
CA VAL A 99 15.11 -5.86 -31.07
C VAL A 99 15.67 -4.74 -31.93
N GLY A 100 14.79 -3.91 -32.48
CA GLY A 100 15.13 -2.75 -33.28
C GLY A 100 14.42 -1.48 -32.83
N THR A 101 14.79 -0.35 -33.44
CA THR A 101 14.23 0.96 -33.13
C THR A 101 13.58 1.64 -34.34
N MET A 102 12.56 2.46 -34.11
CA MET A 102 11.80 3.16 -35.15
C MET A 102 11.47 4.61 -34.77
N GLU A 103 11.15 5.43 -35.77
CA GLU A 103 10.80 6.85 -35.55
C GLU A 103 9.34 7.07 -35.13
N GLU A 104 8.47 6.09 -35.36
CA GLU A 104 7.05 6.20 -35.04
C GLU A 104 6.82 6.24 -33.52
N ASP A 105 5.77 6.94 -33.09
CA ASP A 105 5.33 7.00 -31.68
C ASP A 105 4.53 5.73 -31.35
N ASN A 106 5.24 4.60 -31.24
CA ASN A 106 4.64 3.28 -31.03
C ASN A 106 5.64 2.29 -30.44
N ALA A 107 5.15 1.17 -29.91
CA ALA A 107 5.91 -0.06 -29.74
C ALA A 107 5.17 -1.20 -30.42
N TYR A 108 5.89 -2.25 -30.82
CA TYR A 108 5.24 -3.46 -31.29
C TYR A 108 6.12 -4.68 -31.04
N ALA A 109 5.50 -5.84 -30.90
CA ALA A 109 6.21 -7.11 -31.03
C ALA A 109 5.34 -8.20 -31.65
N SER A 110 6.01 -9.18 -32.24
CA SER A 110 5.31 -10.29 -32.90
C SER A 110 6.17 -11.55 -32.99
N SER A 111 5.48 -12.67 -33.22
CA SER A 111 6.06 -13.97 -33.52
C SER A 111 5.12 -14.69 -34.48
N ASP A 112 5.65 -15.23 -35.58
CA ASP A 112 4.81 -16.00 -36.53
C ASP A 112 4.38 -17.34 -35.90
N ILE A 113 3.36 -17.96 -36.48
CA ILE A 113 2.98 -19.33 -36.16
C ILE A 113 4.18 -20.25 -36.40
N SER A 114 4.44 -21.17 -35.48
CA SER A 114 5.62 -22.04 -35.49
C SER A 114 5.67 -23.03 -36.66
N GLN A 115 4.49 -23.48 -37.10
CA GLN A 115 4.30 -24.39 -38.21
C GLN A 115 2.91 -24.17 -38.81
N TRP A 116 2.73 -24.51 -40.08
CA TRP A 116 1.45 -24.36 -40.78
C TRP A 116 0.43 -25.44 -40.39
N MET A 117 -0.03 -25.42 -39.14
CA MET A 117 -0.97 -26.38 -38.55
C MET A 117 -1.96 -25.67 -37.63
N ASN A 118 -3.24 -26.08 -37.69
CA ASN A 118 -4.28 -25.52 -36.81
C ASN A 118 -3.92 -25.72 -35.34
N GLY A 119 -4.05 -24.66 -34.55
CA GLY A 119 -3.74 -24.65 -33.12
C GLY A 119 -2.24 -24.61 -32.81
N ALA A 120 -1.36 -24.42 -33.80
CA ALA A 120 0.06 -24.26 -33.53
C ALA A 120 0.32 -22.92 -32.80
N GLY A 121 1.17 -22.97 -31.78
CA GLY A 121 1.63 -21.80 -31.06
C GLY A 121 2.61 -20.95 -31.87
N SER A 122 3.03 -19.82 -31.30
CA SER A 122 4.06 -18.97 -31.87
C SER A 122 5.43 -19.68 -31.95
N LEU A 123 6.35 -19.13 -32.75
CA LEU A 123 7.74 -19.57 -32.77
C LEU A 123 8.38 -19.46 -31.38
N ILE A 124 8.08 -18.39 -30.62
CA ILE A 124 8.56 -18.26 -29.24
C ILE A 124 8.00 -19.39 -28.36
N ASN A 125 6.69 -19.64 -28.40
CA ASN A 125 6.07 -20.73 -27.64
C ASN A 125 6.77 -22.07 -27.94
N SER A 126 7.01 -22.36 -29.22
CA SER A 126 7.69 -23.60 -29.63
C SER A 126 9.14 -23.64 -29.17
N ALA A 127 9.91 -22.56 -29.28
CA ALA A 127 11.29 -22.52 -28.80
C ALA A 127 11.38 -22.74 -27.28
N LEU A 128 10.40 -22.24 -26.52
CA LEU A 128 10.38 -22.39 -25.06
C LEU A 128 9.90 -23.77 -24.59
N ASN A 129 9.09 -24.46 -25.40
CA ASN A 129 8.45 -25.74 -25.07
C ASN A 129 9.00 -26.95 -25.86
N ASN A 130 10.11 -26.80 -26.59
CA ASN A 130 10.62 -27.82 -27.52
C ASN A 130 9.59 -28.27 -28.59
N GLY A 131 8.76 -27.31 -29.04
CA GLY A 131 7.82 -27.49 -30.14
C GLY A 131 8.52 -27.66 -31.49
N VAL A 132 7.71 -27.89 -32.53
CA VAL A 132 8.19 -27.97 -33.91
C VAL A 132 8.31 -26.55 -34.46
N ILE A 133 9.48 -26.20 -34.98
CA ILE A 133 9.76 -24.93 -35.64
C ILE A 133 10.02 -25.19 -37.12
N ASP A 134 9.22 -24.58 -37.99
CA ASP A 134 9.50 -24.50 -39.42
C ASP A 134 10.54 -23.39 -39.67
N PRO A 135 11.77 -23.73 -40.11
CA PRO A 135 12.83 -22.75 -40.33
C PRO A 135 12.48 -21.67 -41.36
N GLU A 136 11.56 -21.94 -42.28
CA GLU A 136 11.12 -20.96 -43.29
C GLU A 136 10.31 -19.81 -42.68
N ARG A 137 9.82 -19.97 -41.45
CA ARG A 137 9.00 -18.97 -40.75
C ARG A 137 9.79 -18.08 -39.80
N LEU A 138 11.08 -18.39 -39.58
CA LEU A 138 11.95 -17.58 -38.73
C LEU A 138 12.02 -16.15 -39.25
N LEU A 139 11.92 -15.19 -38.33
CA LEU A 139 11.91 -13.76 -38.63
C LEU A 139 13.36 -13.26 -38.67
N ASP A 140 14.00 -13.38 -39.84
CA ASP A 140 15.43 -13.09 -40.03
C ASP A 140 16.33 -13.86 -39.04
N GLY A 141 16.01 -15.14 -38.83
CA GLY A 141 16.75 -16.03 -37.93
C GLY A 141 16.41 -15.88 -36.44
N ALA A 142 15.33 -15.18 -36.11
CA ALA A 142 14.76 -15.09 -34.76
C ALA A 142 13.38 -15.74 -34.67
N HIS A 143 12.95 -16.03 -33.43
CA HIS A 143 11.61 -16.55 -33.13
C HIS A 143 10.60 -15.42 -32.91
N GLY A 144 11.05 -14.23 -32.51
CA GLY A 144 10.21 -13.05 -32.40
C GLY A 144 10.97 -11.75 -32.67
N ILE A 145 10.23 -10.67 -32.74
CA ILE A 145 10.75 -9.32 -32.96
C ILE A 145 10.13 -8.33 -31.97
N ILE A 146 10.87 -7.27 -31.65
CA ILE A 146 10.39 -6.09 -30.93
C ILE A 146 10.84 -4.84 -31.69
N GLY A 147 9.93 -3.92 -31.96
CA GLY A 147 10.21 -2.57 -32.44
C GLY A 147 9.92 -1.55 -31.35
N ILE A 148 10.89 -0.68 -31.05
CA ILE A 148 10.76 0.38 -30.05
C ILE A 148 10.77 1.74 -30.74
N GLY A 149 9.67 2.47 -30.64
CA GLY A 149 9.51 3.81 -31.18
C GLY A 149 9.90 4.94 -30.22
N LYS A 150 9.62 6.17 -30.64
CA LYS A 150 9.85 7.39 -29.85
C LYS A 150 8.55 7.85 -29.19
N MET A 151 8.32 7.35 -27.99
CA MET A 151 7.23 7.79 -27.11
C MET A 151 7.77 8.66 -25.98
N ASP A 152 6.89 9.30 -25.20
CA ASP A 152 7.27 10.06 -24.00
C ASP A 152 7.57 9.11 -22.83
N TRP A 153 8.68 8.37 -22.95
CA TRP A 153 9.09 7.30 -22.04
C TRP A 153 9.47 7.80 -20.64
N ASP A 154 9.32 6.93 -19.63
CA ASP A 154 9.73 7.11 -18.23
C ASP A 154 11.19 6.72 -17.91
N TRP A 155 12.00 6.43 -18.95
CA TRP A 155 13.40 5.98 -18.92
C TRP A 155 14.38 6.75 -18.00
N GLU A 156 14.04 7.97 -17.56
CA GLU A 156 14.83 8.76 -16.62
C GLU A 156 14.90 8.14 -15.22
N GLN A 157 13.95 7.26 -14.88
CA GLN A 157 13.91 6.51 -13.62
C GLN A 157 14.20 5.02 -13.87
N PRO A 158 14.79 4.30 -12.89
CA PRO A 158 14.90 2.84 -12.97
C PRO A 158 13.52 2.19 -12.88
N PHE A 159 13.39 0.97 -13.39
CA PHE A 159 12.17 0.19 -13.20
C PHE A 159 11.98 -0.16 -11.73
N VAL A 160 10.78 0.11 -11.21
CA VAL A 160 10.37 -0.19 -9.86
C VAL A 160 9.10 -1.05 -9.93
N PRO A 161 9.15 -2.34 -9.54
CA PRO A 161 7.96 -3.18 -9.55
C PRO A 161 6.86 -2.63 -8.64
N SER A 162 5.63 -2.60 -9.13
CA SER A 162 4.43 -2.14 -8.40
C SER A 162 3.17 -2.80 -8.99
N GLN A 163 2.05 -2.78 -8.26
CA GLN A 163 0.75 -3.13 -8.85
C GLN A 163 0.18 -2.03 -9.77
N LEU A 164 0.71 -0.81 -9.65
CA LEU A 164 0.23 0.39 -10.32
C LEU A 164 1.35 1.05 -11.13
N ILE A 165 0.99 1.72 -12.23
CA ILE A 165 1.91 2.62 -12.92
C ILE A 165 2.25 3.81 -12.01
N GLN A 166 3.54 4.12 -11.87
CA GLN A 166 4.08 5.04 -10.85
C GLN A 166 4.47 6.42 -11.40
N THR A 167 4.35 6.66 -12.71
CA THR A 167 4.78 7.92 -13.32
C THR A 167 3.76 8.43 -14.32
N PRO A 168 3.66 9.76 -14.53
CA PRO A 168 2.74 10.34 -15.50
C PRO A 168 3.17 10.17 -16.97
N LYS A 169 4.37 9.61 -17.22
CA LYS A 169 4.91 9.33 -18.56
C LYS A 169 4.52 7.93 -19.02
N VAL A 170 4.75 7.62 -20.30
CA VAL A 170 4.53 6.27 -20.83
C VAL A 170 5.48 5.30 -20.12
N ASP A 171 4.93 4.31 -19.41
CA ASP A 171 5.75 3.33 -18.69
C ASP A 171 6.36 2.35 -19.69
N MET A 172 7.68 2.46 -19.88
CA MET A 172 8.38 1.70 -20.90
C MET A 172 8.42 0.20 -20.57
N THR A 173 8.56 -0.16 -19.28
CA THR A 173 8.66 -1.58 -18.90
C THR A 173 7.34 -2.29 -19.06
N SER A 174 6.24 -1.69 -18.59
CA SER A 174 4.88 -2.18 -18.80
C SER A 174 4.59 -2.29 -20.30
N THR A 175 4.85 -1.25 -21.09
CA THR A 175 4.65 -1.29 -22.55
C THR A 175 5.44 -2.44 -23.20
N LEU A 176 6.70 -2.66 -22.82
CA LEU A 176 7.46 -3.78 -23.38
C LEU A 176 7.01 -5.15 -22.85
N MET A 177 6.48 -5.25 -21.64
CA MET A 177 5.84 -6.47 -21.15
C MET A 177 4.60 -6.81 -21.97
N HIS A 178 3.80 -5.79 -22.34
CA HIS A 178 2.65 -5.90 -23.24
C HIS A 178 3.09 -6.42 -24.60
N GLU A 179 4.09 -5.79 -25.20
CA GLU A 179 4.59 -6.22 -26.50
C GLU A 179 5.08 -7.67 -26.48
N VAL A 180 5.88 -8.05 -25.49
CA VAL A 180 6.34 -9.44 -25.38
C VAL A 180 5.15 -10.40 -25.26
N ALA A 181 4.01 -10.01 -24.67
CA ALA A 181 2.81 -10.83 -24.63
C ALA A 181 2.22 -11.13 -26.04
N HIS A 182 2.25 -10.15 -26.96
CA HIS A 182 1.90 -10.39 -28.35
C HIS A 182 2.85 -11.39 -29.02
N ALA A 183 4.17 -11.25 -28.77
CA ALA A 183 5.15 -12.21 -29.30
C ALA A 183 5.02 -13.61 -28.68
N LEU A 184 4.50 -13.72 -27.46
CA LEU A 184 4.13 -15.00 -26.85
C LEU A 184 2.90 -15.63 -27.54
N GLY A 185 2.07 -14.83 -28.24
CA GLY A 185 1.01 -15.33 -29.10
C GLY A 185 -0.38 -14.81 -28.73
N ILE A 186 -0.48 -13.73 -27.94
CA ILE A 186 -1.74 -12.98 -27.79
C ILE A 186 -1.98 -12.17 -29.07
N SER A 187 -2.45 -12.83 -30.12
CA SER A 187 -2.90 -12.18 -31.36
C SER A 187 -3.61 -13.19 -32.26
N ALA A 188 -4.71 -12.79 -32.90
CA ALA A 188 -5.39 -13.64 -33.86
C ALA A 188 -4.77 -13.55 -35.26
N THR A 189 -4.82 -14.65 -36.01
CA THR A 189 -4.39 -14.64 -37.42
C THR A 189 -5.57 -14.28 -38.33
N VAL A 190 -5.72 -12.99 -38.61
CA VAL A 190 -6.80 -12.45 -39.45
C VAL A 190 -6.23 -11.88 -40.75
N TYR A 191 -6.89 -12.20 -41.87
CA TYR A 191 -6.65 -11.51 -43.14
C TYR A 191 -7.65 -10.38 -43.29
N SER A 192 -7.14 -9.16 -43.18
CA SER A 192 -7.91 -7.94 -43.43
C SER A 192 -7.44 -7.28 -44.72
N GLN A 193 -8.38 -6.93 -45.59
CA GLN A 193 -8.12 -6.14 -46.80
C GLN A 193 -9.03 -4.92 -46.81
N GLN A 194 -8.41 -3.75 -46.95
CA GLN A 194 -9.11 -2.48 -47.15
C GLN A 194 -8.80 -1.94 -48.54
N SER A 195 -9.83 -1.49 -49.26
CA SER A 195 -9.67 -0.88 -50.59
C SER A 195 -10.15 0.57 -50.55
N GLY A 196 -9.22 1.52 -50.44
CA GLY A 196 -9.55 2.93 -50.27
C GLY A 196 -10.35 3.18 -48.98
N ASN A 197 -11.42 3.98 -49.05
CA ASN A 197 -12.31 4.26 -47.93
C ASN A 197 -13.42 3.21 -47.73
N ASN A 198 -13.34 2.05 -48.38
CA ASN A 198 -14.36 1.00 -48.23
C ASN A 198 -14.23 0.25 -46.89
N PRO A 199 -15.32 -0.35 -46.39
CA PRO A 199 -15.30 -1.20 -45.20
C PRO A 199 -14.31 -2.36 -45.36
N VAL A 200 -13.85 -2.91 -44.24
CA VAL A 200 -12.79 -3.92 -44.23
C VAL A 200 -13.37 -5.30 -44.57
N LYS A 201 -12.75 -6.01 -45.50
CA LYS A 201 -12.99 -7.46 -45.66
C LYS A 201 -12.09 -8.19 -44.68
N ALA A 202 -12.67 -8.78 -43.64
CA ALA A 202 -11.96 -9.55 -42.64
C ALA A 202 -12.38 -11.03 -42.70
N LYS A 203 -11.41 -11.93 -42.64
CA LYS A 203 -11.64 -13.37 -42.46
C LYS A 203 -10.51 -14.01 -41.68
N PHE A 204 -10.78 -15.12 -41.00
CA PHE A 204 -9.72 -15.91 -40.41
C PHE A 204 -8.85 -16.55 -41.49
N ALA A 205 -7.57 -16.74 -41.17
CA ALA A 205 -6.64 -17.46 -42.03
C ALA A 205 -7.09 -18.92 -42.25
N PRO A 206 -6.64 -19.58 -43.34
CA PRO A 206 -6.91 -21.00 -43.60
C PRO A 206 -6.25 -21.94 -42.58
N VAL A 207 -5.31 -21.42 -41.79
CA VAL A 207 -4.73 -22.09 -40.62
C VAL A 207 -4.86 -21.15 -39.43
N LEU A 208 -5.54 -21.63 -38.38
CA LEU A 208 -5.71 -20.89 -37.14
C LEU A 208 -4.48 -21.11 -36.25
N ASN A 209 -3.91 -20.04 -35.71
CA ASN A 209 -2.95 -20.16 -34.63
C ASN A 209 -3.65 -20.62 -33.34
N ALA A 210 -2.85 -20.93 -32.30
CA ALA A 210 -3.38 -21.34 -31.00
C ALA A 210 -4.41 -20.34 -30.46
N TRP A 211 -4.11 -19.03 -30.45
CA TRP A 211 -5.02 -18.00 -29.96
C TRP A 211 -6.38 -17.99 -30.67
N THR A 212 -6.39 -17.92 -32.00
CA THR A 212 -7.63 -17.90 -32.79
C THR A 212 -8.47 -19.14 -32.57
N SER A 213 -7.85 -20.30 -32.33
CA SER A 213 -8.59 -21.55 -32.09
C SER A 213 -9.44 -21.57 -30.81
N HIS A 214 -9.22 -20.61 -29.91
CA HIS A 214 -9.95 -20.43 -28.65
C HIS A 214 -11.01 -19.33 -28.71
N LEU A 215 -11.18 -18.65 -29.85
CA LEU A 215 -12.16 -17.59 -30.00
C LEU A 215 -13.56 -18.14 -30.25
N ILE A 216 -14.52 -17.57 -29.53
CA ILE A 216 -15.95 -17.70 -29.79
C ILE A 216 -16.57 -16.32 -30.02
N ASP A 217 -17.55 -16.27 -30.90
CA ASP A 217 -18.29 -15.06 -31.19
C ASP A 217 -19.38 -14.77 -30.13
N SER A 218 -20.10 -13.66 -30.27
CA SER A 218 -21.16 -13.26 -29.32
C SER A 218 -22.31 -14.29 -29.21
N ASN A 219 -22.47 -15.15 -30.21
CA ASN A 219 -23.47 -16.21 -30.26
C ASN A 219 -22.92 -17.58 -29.82
N GLY A 220 -21.67 -17.64 -29.35
CA GLY A 220 -21.00 -18.87 -28.90
C GLY A 220 -20.48 -19.75 -30.04
N LYS A 221 -20.36 -19.21 -31.26
CA LYS A 221 -19.81 -19.95 -32.41
C LYS A 221 -18.29 -19.86 -32.39
N ALA A 222 -17.63 -21.02 -32.48
CA ALA A 222 -16.18 -21.09 -32.53
C ALA A 222 -15.61 -20.58 -33.86
N ALA A 223 -14.43 -19.96 -33.79
CA ALA A 223 -13.66 -19.55 -34.96
C ALA A 223 -13.27 -20.76 -35.82
N ALA A 224 -13.40 -20.61 -37.14
CA ALA A 224 -13.07 -21.64 -38.11
C ALA A 224 -12.19 -21.10 -39.26
N PRO A 225 -11.36 -21.95 -39.91
CA PRO A 225 -10.58 -21.56 -41.07
C PRO A 225 -11.44 -20.92 -42.17
N ASP A 226 -10.92 -19.85 -42.80
CA ASP A 226 -11.57 -19.10 -43.89
C ASP A 226 -12.94 -18.48 -43.56
N GLN A 227 -13.37 -18.52 -42.30
CA GLN A 227 -14.63 -17.96 -41.85
C GLN A 227 -14.61 -16.43 -41.96
N THR A 228 -15.69 -15.85 -42.49
CA THR A 228 -15.83 -14.40 -42.70
C THR A 228 -16.13 -13.74 -41.36
N ILE A 229 -15.39 -12.69 -41.00
CA ILE A 229 -15.66 -11.93 -39.77
C ILE A 229 -16.64 -10.82 -40.11
N ILE A 230 -17.75 -10.76 -39.38
CA ILE A 230 -18.66 -9.60 -39.39
C ILE A 230 -18.30 -8.74 -38.18
N CYS A 231 -18.19 -7.45 -38.41
CA CYS A 231 -17.84 -6.47 -37.39
C CYS A 231 -18.43 -5.10 -37.73
N ASN A 232 -18.48 -4.20 -36.74
CA ASN A 232 -18.99 -2.83 -36.84
C ASN A 232 -18.33 -1.93 -37.92
N PHE A 233 -17.18 -2.33 -38.49
CA PHE A 233 -16.52 -1.65 -39.63
C PHE A 233 -16.22 -2.58 -40.82
N CYS A 234 -16.73 -3.81 -40.78
CA CYS A 234 -16.52 -4.80 -41.82
C CYS A 234 -17.55 -4.64 -42.96
N GLU A 235 -17.23 -5.15 -44.15
CA GLU A 235 -18.25 -5.31 -45.19
C GLU A 235 -19.30 -6.35 -44.75
N PRO A 236 -20.58 -6.19 -45.13
CA PRO A 236 -21.59 -7.22 -44.90
C PRO A 236 -21.17 -8.56 -45.51
N ALA A 237 -21.33 -9.65 -44.75
CA ALA A 237 -21.06 -10.98 -45.26
C ALA A 237 -21.97 -11.33 -46.45
N ALA A 238 -21.44 -12.09 -47.41
CA ALA A 238 -22.24 -12.61 -48.52
C ALA A 238 -23.34 -13.54 -47.99
N ALA A 239 -24.51 -13.53 -48.64
CA ALA A 239 -25.62 -14.39 -48.23
C ALA A 239 -25.20 -15.88 -48.23
N GLY A 240 -25.35 -16.53 -47.06
CA GLY A 240 -24.97 -17.94 -46.86
C GLY A 240 -23.49 -18.19 -46.58
N ALA A 241 -22.68 -17.14 -46.35
CA ALA A 241 -21.30 -17.30 -45.89
C ALA A 241 -21.24 -17.94 -44.49
N ASP A 242 -20.15 -18.65 -44.21
CA ASP A 242 -19.81 -19.04 -42.85
C ASP A 242 -19.21 -17.84 -42.13
N THR A 243 -19.92 -17.33 -41.11
CA THR A 243 -19.61 -16.05 -40.47
C THR A 243 -19.25 -16.20 -39.00
N PHE A 244 -18.34 -15.35 -38.52
CA PHE A 244 -18.02 -15.15 -37.11
C PHE A 244 -18.52 -13.76 -36.71
N ASP A 245 -19.44 -13.69 -35.75
CA ASP A 245 -20.19 -12.47 -35.44
C ASP A 245 -19.54 -11.65 -34.30
N ALA A 246 -18.82 -10.59 -34.67
CA ALA A 246 -18.26 -9.61 -33.76
C ALA A 246 -18.85 -8.20 -34.04
N ASP A 247 -20.11 -8.12 -34.47
CA ASP A 247 -20.77 -6.83 -34.79
C ASP A 247 -20.89 -5.90 -33.59
N ASP A 248 -20.94 -6.45 -32.37
CA ASP A 248 -20.92 -5.69 -31.12
C ASP A 248 -19.51 -5.15 -30.76
N GLY A 249 -18.50 -5.39 -31.60
CA GLY A 249 -17.12 -4.92 -31.42
C GLY A 249 -16.21 -5.89 -30.64
N PHE A 250 -16.76 -7.02 -30.16
CA PHE A 250 -16.03 -7.96 -29.33
C PHE A 250 -16.30 -9.42 -29.71
N ALA A 251 -15.34 -10.26 -29.35
CA ALA A 251 -15.47 -11.70 -29.24
C ALA A 251 -14.92 -12.15 -27.87
N TYR A 252 -14.89 -13.45 -27.59
CA TYR A 252 -14.38 -13.98 -26.34
C TYR A 252 -13.33 -15.06 -26.58
N PHE A 253 -12.20 -14.96 -25.87
CA PHE A 253 -11.25 -16.05 -25.72
C PHE A 253 -11.73 -16.99 -24.61
N THR A 254 -11.80 -18.29 -24.91
CA THR A 254 -12.27 -19.32 -23.96
C THR A 254 -11.29 -20.46 -23.85
N GLY A 255 -11.28 -21.14 -22.70
CA GLY A 255 -10.39 -22.26 -22.46
C GLY A 255 -10.52 -22.77 -21.05
N SER A 256 -10.06 -24.00 -20.80
CA SER A 256 -10.26 -24.65 -19.51
C SER A 256 -9.64 -23.89 -18.33
N ASN A 257 -8.51 -23.21 -18.55
CA ASN A 257 -7.84 -22.44 -17.52
C ASN A 257 -8.52 -21.08 -17.34
N VAL A 258 -9.01 -20.46 -18.40
CA VAL A 258 -9.81 -19.22 -18.38
C VAL A 258 -11.13 -19.44 -17.64
N ASP A 259 -11.88 -20.49 -18.00
CA ASP A 259 -13.18 -20.82 -17.41
C ASP A 259 -13.05 -21.04 -15.90
N ALA A 260 -11.96 -21.69 -15.47
CA ALA A 260 -11.67 -21.93 -14.05
C ALA A 260 -11.40 -20.63 -13.26
N VAL A 261 -10.81 -19.61 -13.89
CA VAL A 261 -10.51 -18.32 -13.24
C VAL A 261 -11.74 -17.42 -13.24
N LEU A 262 -12.42 -17.30 -14.38
CA LEU A 262 -13.62 -16.48 -14.50
C LEU A 262 -14.78 -17.04 -13.69
N ASN A 263 -14.83 -18.37 -13.50
CA ASN A 263 -15.84 -19.06 -12.69
C ASN A 263 -17.28 -18.62 -13.04
N GLY A 264 -17.55 -18.49 -14.34
CA GLY A 264 -18.85 -18.07 -14.87
C GLY A 264 -19.16 -16.58 -14.73
N ALA A 265 -18.21 -15.73 -14.34
CA ALA A 265 -18.39 -14.28 -14.30
C ALA A 265 -18.65 -13.67 -15.68
N MET A 266 -18.01 -14.24 -16.72
CA MET A 266 -18.10 -13.79 -18.10
C MET A 266 -18.04 -15.00 -19.05
N PRO A 267 -18.51 -14.89 -20.31
CA PRO A 267 -18.42 -15.98 -21.30
C PRO A 267 -16.99 -16.43 -21.64
N GLY A 268 -16.02 -15.55 -21.41
CA GLY A 268 -14.59 -15.72 -21.68
C GLY A 268 -13.88 -14.40 -21.46
N VAL A 269 -12.57 -14.34 -21.74
CA VAL A 269 -11.84 -13.06 -21.74
C VAL A 269 -12.27 -12.27 -22.99
N PRO A 270 -12.84 -11.06 -22.85
CA PRO A 270 -13.26 -10.28 -24.01
C PRO A 270 -12.05 -9.88 -24.86
N VAL A 271 -12.19 -9.89 -26.18
CA VAL A 271 -11.18 -9.45 -27.15
C VAL A 271 -11.82 -8.52 -28.16
N ARG A 272 -11.17 -7.39 -28.48
CA ARG A 272 -11.74 -6.39 -29.39
C ARG A 272 -11.44 -6.66 -30.85
N VAL A 273 -12.34 -6.27 -31.74
CA VAL A 273 -12.16 -6.34 -33.21
C VAL A 273 -11.65 -5.02 -33.81
N ASP A 274 -11.78 -3.91 -33.10
CA ASP A 274 -11.44 -2.54 -33.51
C ASP A 274 -10.65 -1.78 -32.43
N SER A 275 -10.33 -0.51 -32.69
CA SER A 275 -9.74 0.39 -31.70
C SER A 275 -10.79 1.03 -30.77
N ASN A 276 -10.36 1.50 -29.60
CA ASN A 276 -11.25 1.86 -28.50
C ASN A 276 -12.11 3.13 -28.70
N LEU A 277 -11.49 4.32 -28.85
CA LEU A 277 -12.20 5.62 -28.81
C LEU A 277 -13.04 5.92 -30.05
N VAL A 278 -12.67 5.34 -31.18
CA VAL A 278 -13.39 5.50 -32.44
C VAL A 278 -13.84 4.11 -32.87
N PRO A 279 -14.97 3.60 -32.33
CA PRO A 279 -15.53 2.33 -32.76
C PRO A 279 -15.60 2.28 -34.29
N GLY A 280 -15.05 1.23 -34.86
CA GLY A 280 -14.92 1.04 -36.29
C GLY A 280 -13.69 1.67 -36.97
N TYR A 281 -12.73 2.19 -36.20
CA TYR A 281 -11.39 2.47 -36.72
C TYR A 281 -10.56 1.18 -36.77
N LYS A 282 -9.85 1.00 -37.88
CA LYS A 282 -9.11 -0.23 -38.16
C LYS A 282 -7.97 -0.42 -37.15
N ASP A 283 -7.99 -1.55 -36.48
CA ASP A 283 -6.88 -2.12 -35.72
C ASP A 283 -6.68 -3.59 -36.14
N ASP A 284 -5.69 -4.27 -35.57
CA ASP A 284 -5.46 -5.70 -35.74
C ASP A 284 -6.50 -6.50 -34.93
N PRO A 285 -7.46 -7.17 -35.60
CA PRO A 285 -8.59 -7.76 -34.91
C PRO A 285 -8.20 -8.85 -33.93
N PHE A 286 -8.78 -8.81 -32.73
CA PHE A 286 -8.65 -9.79 -31.66
C PHE A 286 -7.21 -9.95 -31.14
N SER A 287 -6.41 -8.89 -31.21
CA SER A 287 -5.03 -8.85 -30.68
C SER A 287 -4.92 -8.40 -29.22
N HIS A 288 -5.96 -7.77 -28.67
CA HIS A 288 -5.96 -7.23 -27.32
C HIS A 288 -7.10 -7.80 -26.48
N THR A 289 -6.82 -8.07 -25.21
CA THR A 289 -7.81 -8.46 -24.21
C THR A 289 -8.45 -7.20 -23.63
N GLU A 290 -9.77 -7.19 -23.51
CA GLU A 290 -10.53 -6.01 -23.10
C GLU A 290 -11.08 -6.13 -21.67
N LEU A 291 -10.24 -6.67 -20.79
CA LEU A 291 -10.50 -6.56 -19.36
C LEU A 291 -10.30 -5.10 -18.95
N ARG A 292 -11.28 -4.54 -18.22
CA ARG A 292 -11.24 -3.16 -17.68
C ARG A 292 -9.87 -2.76 -17.12
N ASN A 293 -9.34 -1.65 -17.63
CA ASN A 293 -8.05 -1.02 -17.33
C ASN A 293 -6.82 -1.92 -17.51
N SER A 294 -6.96 -3.11 -18.12
CA SER A 294 -5.84 -4.00 -18.36
C SER A 294 -4.80 -3.32 -19.23
N MET A 295 -3.54 -3.60 -18.94
CA MET A 295 -2.45 -3.13 -19.79
C MET A 295 -2.43 -3.81 -21.16
N MET A 296 -3.15 -4.93 -21.39
CA MET A 296 -3.34 -5.57 -22.71
C MET A 296 -4.60 -5.12 -23.47
N SER A 297 -5.20 -4.00 -23.07
CA SER A 297 -6.43 -3.47 -23.68
C SER A 297 -6.16 -2.26 -24.57
N HIS A 298 -7.10 -1.89 -25.43
CA HIS A 298 -7.05 -0.62 -26.16
C HIS A 298 -7.61 0.54 -25.31
N GLN A 299 -7.84 0.34 -24.01
CA GLN A 299 -8.47 1.34 -23.16
C GLN A 299 -7.61 2.60 -23.07
N GLN A 300 -8.24 3.79 -23.07
CA GLN A 300 -7.48 5.04 -22.97
C GLN A 300 -6.79 5.20 -21.63
N TYR A 301 -7.31 4.52 -20.61
CA TYR A 301 -6.78 4.49 -19.27
C TYR A 301 -6.54 3.04 -18.86
N SER A 302 -5.28 2.74 -18.55
CA SER A 302 -4.86 1.45 -18.01
C SER A 302 -3.83 1.68 -16.92
N ASN A 303 -4.11 1.16 -15.73
CA ASN A 303 -3.30 1.39 -14.53
C ASN A 303 -2.67 0.11 -13.96
N TYR A 304 -2.83 -1.01 -14.64
CA TYR A 304 -2.16 -2.26 -14.29
C TYR A 304 -0.72 -2.23 -14.81
N MET A 305 0.24 -2.62 -13.97
CA MET A 305 1.62 -2.81 -14.43
C MET A 305 1.85 -4.21 -15.04
N SER A 306 1.00 -5.18 -14.71
CA SER A 306 1.09 -6.59 -15.12
C SER A 306 -0.24 -7.11 -15.70
N LEU A 307 -0.18 -8.28 -16.34
CA LEU A 307 -1.38 -8.99 -16.77
C LEU A 307 -2.23 -9.46 -15.60
N MET A 308 -3.54 -9.55 -15.81
CA MET A 308 -4.48 -10.15 -14.88
C MET A 308 -4.43 -11.68 -14.92
N GLU A 309 -4.94 -12.33 -13.87
CA GLU A 309 -4.93 -13.79 -13.79
C GLU A 309 -5.61 -14.49 -14.98
N ALA A 310 -6.70 -13.91 -15.50
CA ALA A 310 -7.42 -14.46 -16.65
C ALA A 310 -6.63 -14.35 -17.96
N GLU A 311 -5.70 -13.40 -18.09
CA GLU A 311 -4.83 -13.27 -19.25
C GLU A 311 -3.67 -14.28 -19.18
N PHE A 312 -3.12 -14.51 -17.98
CA PHE A 312 -2.20 -15.65 -17.76
C PHE A 312 -2.88 -17.00 -17.97
N ALA A 313 -4.18 -17.10 -17.67
CA ALA A 313 -4.98 -18.27 -17.98
C ALA A 313 -5.04 -18.55 -19.48
N ALA A 314 -5.26 -17.50 -20.28
CA ALA A 314 -5.28 -17.61 -21.73
C ALA A 314 -3.93 -18.09 -22.28
N LEU A 315 -2.81 -17.59 -21.72
CA LEU A 315 -1.47 -18.09 -22.06
C LEU A 315 -1.30 -19.59 -21.74
N GLN A 316 -1.85 -20.07 -20.62
CA GLN A 316 -1.82 -21.52 -20.33
C GLN A 316 -2.65 -22.33 -21.33
N ASP A 317 -3.82 -21.85 -21.71
CA ASP A 317 -4.69 -22.52 -22.67
C ASP A 317 -4.05 -22.61 -24.08
N ILE A 318 -3.20 -21.65 -24.47
CA ILE A 318 -2.40 -21.72 -25.72
C ILE A 318 -1.06 -22.46 -25.57
N GLY A 319 -0.80 -23.09 -24.41
CA GLY A 319 0.30 -24.05 -24.25
C GLY A 319 1.49 -23.60 -23.40
N TYR A 320 1.41 -22.50 -22.66
CA TYR A 320 2.46 -22.12 -21.71
C TYR A 320 2.31 -22.83 -20.35
N SER A 321 3.43 -23.21 -19.75
CA SER A 321 3.46 -23.73 -18.38
C SER A 321 3.73 -22.59 -17.38
N ILE A 322 2.70 -22.16 -16.66
CA ILE A 322 2.76 -21.06 -15.68
C ILE A 322 2.22 -21.57 -14.33
N ASP A 323 2.92 -21.28 -13.21
CA ASP A 323 2.33 -21.46 -11.88
C ASP A 323 1.56 -20.19 -11.49
N ARG A 324 0.32 -20.05 -12.00
CA ARG A 324 -0.51 -18.86 -11.72
C ARG A 324 -0.70 -18.63 -10.22
N ARG A 325 -0.72 -19.70 -9.42
CA ARG A 325 -0.92 -19.60 -7.96
C ARG A 325 0.31 -19.06 -7.21
N ASN A 326 1.45 -18.96 -7.89
CA ASN A 326 2.60 -18.19 -7.42
C ASN A 326 2.39 -16.68 -7.58
N LEU A 327 1.56 -16.27 -8.56
CA LEU A 327 1.30 -14.87 -8.89
C LEU A 327 0.00 -14.34 -8.29
N PHE A 328 -1.03 -15.20 -8.19
CA PHE A 328 -2.36 -14.85 -7.67
C PHE A 328 -2.81 -15.88 -6.64
N GLY A 329 -3.19 -15.45 -5.44
CA GLY A 329 -3.83 -16.35 -4.47
C GLY A 329 -5.26 -16.70 -4.90
N TYR A 330 -6.06 -15.67 -5.13
CA TYR A 330 -7.45 -15.78 -5.58
C TYR A 330 -7.91 -14.51 -6.31
N SER A 331 -8.77 -14.66 -7.31
CA SER A 331 -9.32 -13.55 -8.09
C SER A 331 -10.85 -13.63 -8.15
N VAL A 332 -11.53 -12.50 -8.00
CA VAL A 332 -12.98 -12.37 -8.04
C VAL A 332 -13.38 -11.51 -9.24
N TYR A 333 -13.79 -12.16 -10.33
CA TYR A 333 -14.30 -11.48 -11.53
C TYR A 333 -15.80 -11.20 -11.49
N ASN A 334 -16.55 -11.89 -10.62
CA ASN A 334 -18.00 -11.72 -10.52
C ASN A 334 -18.40 -10.37 -9.88
N ASP A 335 -19.60 -9.91 -10.23
CA ASP A 335 -20.28 -8.78 -9.60
C ASP A 335 -21.34 -9.24 -8.58
N GLY A 336 -21.59 -8.43 -7.55
CA GLY A 336 -22.72 -8.59 -6.65
C GLY A 336 -22.70 -9.82 -5.75
N ILE A 337 -21.54 -10.49 -5.59
CA ILE A 337 -21.45 -11.71 -4.79
C ILE A 337 -21.11 -11.42 -3.34
N THR A 338 -21.50 -12.33 -2.45
CA THR A 338 -21.01 -12.37 -1.06
C THR A 338 -20.08 -13.55 -0.89
N LEU A 339 -18.86 -13.33 -0.42
CA LEU A 339 -17.81 -14.34 -0.34
C LEU A 339 -17.02 -14.23 0.97
N ILE A 340 -16.77 -15.38 1.62
CA ILE A 340 -15.69 -15.50 2.60
C ILE A 340 -14.50 -16.13 1.87
N ASN A 341 -13.40 -15.40 1.75
CA ASN A 341 -12.21 -15.91 1.09
C ASN A 341 -11.32 -16.69 2.06
N ASP A 342 -11.27 -18.00 1.85
CA ASP A 342 -10.43 -18.97 2.55
C ASP A 342 -9.16 -19.36 1.80
N ASN A 343 -8.93 -18.77 0.63
CA ASN A 343 -7.74 -19.06 -0.16
C ASN A 343 -6.55 -18.27 0.40
N PRO A 344 -5.48 -18.95 0.85
CA PRO A 344 -4.27 -18.27 1.30
C PRO A 344 -3.39 -17.86 0.12
N PHE A 345 -2.41 -17.00 0.39
CA PHE A 345 -1.32 -16.73 -0.54
C PHE A 345 0.02 -16.84 0.18
N PHE A 346 0.77 -17.89 -0.11
CA PHE A 346 2.07 -18.21 0.51
C PHE A 346 3.13 -18.54 -0.55
N ALA A 347 4.37 -18.78 -0.12
CA ALA A 347 5.39 -19.32 -1.01
C ALA A 347 4.96 -20.68 -1.58
N ARG A 348 5.39 -20.97 -2.80
CA ARG A 348 5.16 -22.24 -3.50
C ARG A 348 6.32 -23.20 -3.24
N ASN A 349 6.05 -24.50 -3.27
CA ASN A 349 7.13 -25.50 -3.35
C ASN A 349 7.88 -25.41 -4.69
N SER A 350 9.05 -26.04 -4.78
CA SER A 350 9.89 -26.06 -5.99
C SER A 350 9.15 -26.56 -7.24
N GLU A 351 8.17 -27.46 -7.07
CA GLU A 351 7.37 -27.99 -8.17
C GLU A 351 6.28 -27.00 -8.62
N GLY A 352 5.93 -26.02 -7.78
CA GLY A 352 4.83 -25.08 -8.02
C GLY A 352 3.45 -25.74 -7.97
N THR A 353 3.26 -26.72 -7.08
CA THR A 353 2.03 -27.52 -6.97
C THR A 353 1.27 -27.26 -5.67
N ALA A 354 1.93 -26.75 -4.63
CA ALA A 354 1.32 -26.49 -3.32
C ALA A 354 1.93 -25.28 -2.62
N TYR A 355 1.14 -24.66 -1.75
CA TYR A 355 1.63 -23.65 -0.82
C TYR A 355 2.43 -24.28 0.32
N ILE A 356 3.49 -23.60 0.74
CA ILE A 356 4.22 -23.88 1.97
C ILE A 356 3.56 -23.03 3.08
N PRO A 357 2.86 -23.62 4.04
CA PRO A 357 2.10 -22.86 5.03
C PRO A 357 2.95 -21.85 5.80
N ASN A 358 2.40 -20.65 6.04
CA ASN A 358 3.04 -19.60 6.84
C ASN A 358 4.39 -19.10 6.30
N SER A 359 4.64 -19.24 4.99
CA SER A 359 5.83 -18.73 4.33
C SER A 359 5.47 -17.59 3.38
N TYR A 360 6.35 -16.60 3.28
CA TYR A 360 6.13 -15.44 2.41
C TYR A 360 6.41 -15.81 0.95
N ASN A 361 5.45 -15.53 0.07
CA ASN A 361 5.65 -15.60 -1.36
C ASN A 361 6.62 -14.49 -1.81
N THR A 362 7.60 -14.81 -2.64
CA THR A 362 8.63 -13.86 -3.11
C THR A 362 8.49 -13.48 -4.59
N ALA A 363 7.38 -13.85 -5.24
CA ALA A 363 7.13 -13.50 -6.63
C ALA A 363 6.99 -11.99 -6.80
N THR A 364 7.73 -11.42 -7.74
CA THR A 364 7.60 -10.02 -8.15
C THR A 364 6.17 -9.74 -8.59
N MET A 365 5.58 -8.67 -8.05
CA MET A 365 4.18 -8.27 -8.29
C MET A 365 3.14 -9.37 -7.97
N GLY A 366 3.48 -10.33 -7.10
CA GLY A 366 2.53 -11.33 -6.62
C GLY A 366 1.40 -10.71 -5.79
N LEU A 367 0.16 -11.11 -6.09
CA LEU A 367 -1.07 -10.56 -5.55
C LEU A 367 -1.86 -11.62 -4.77
N GLY A 368 -2.16 -11.38 -3.50
CA GLY A 368 -2.90 -12.33 -2.66
C GLY A 368 -4.36 -12.49 -3.08
N LEU A 369 -5.12 -11.39 -3.07
CA LEU A 369 -6.52 -11.35 -3.48
C LEU A 369 -6.73 -10.21 -4.50
N HIS A 370 -7.28 -10.54 -5.66
CA HIS A 370 -7.74 -9.58 -6.66
C HIS A 370 -9.28 -9.51 -6.67
N ILE A 371 -9.85 -8.32 -6.52
CA ILE A 371 -11.29 -8.08 -6.65
C ILE A 371 -11.49 -7.21 -7.88
N TYR A 372 -11.85 -7.83 -9.00
CA TYR A 372 -12.05 -7.17 -10.29
C TYR A 372 -13.49 -6.64 -10.43
N GLY A 373 -14.47 -7.45 -10.02
CA GLY A 373 -15.89 -7.11 -10.17
C GLY A 373 -16.38 -6.03 -9.19
N SER A 374 -17.65 -5.66 -9.31
CA SER A 374 -18.32 -4.56 -8.61
C SER A 374 -19.41 -5.05 -7.65
N GLY A 375 -19.72 -4.26 -6.62
CA GLY A 375 -20.83 -4.53 -5.68
C GLY A 375 -20.66 -5.78 -4.84
N ASN A 376 -19.44 -6.28 -4.68
CA ASN A 376 -19.15 -7.50 -3.92
C ASN A 376 -19.04 -7.22 -2.42
N ILE A 377 -19.42 -8.19 -1.60
CA ILE A 377 -19.23 -8.19 -0.14
C ILE A 377 -18.25 -9.32 0.20
N ILE A 378 -17.02 -8.98 0.53
CA ILE A 378 -15.94 -9.95 0.68
C ILE A 378 -15.34 -9.87 2.09
N ALA A 379 -15.23 -11.02 2.75
CA ALA A 379 -14.52 -11.17 4.01
C ALA A 379 -13.26 -12.02 3.82
N GLN A 380 -12.07 -11.44 4.01
CA GLN A 380 -10.81 -12.19 3.99
C GLN A 380 -10.61 -12.87 5.34
N ARG A 381 -10.43 -14.21 5.30
CA ARG A 381 -10.14 -15.02 6.48
C ARG A 381 -8.76 -15.67 6.46
N ALA A 382 -8.35 -16.19 5.31
CA ALA A 382 -7.03 -16.80 5.16
C ALA A 382 -5.91 -15.76 5.10
N ASP A 383 -4.71 -16.14 5.48
CA ASP A 383 -3.56 -15.23 5.44
C ASP A 383 -3.03 -15.05 4.02
N LEU A 384 -2.63 -13.82 3.71
CA LEU A 384 -2.00 -13.42 2.46
C LEU A 384 -0.61 -12.88 2.81
N LEU A 385 0.45 -13.64 2.52
CA LEU A 385 1.82 -13.34 2.92
C LEU A 385 2.70 -13.19 1.68
N SER A 386 2.94 -11.95 1.27
CA SER A 386 3.80 -11.57 0.15
C SER A 386 5.03 -10.81 0.64
N ALA A 387 6.16 -11.01 -0.04
CA ALA A 387 7.44 -10.35 0.19
C ALA A 387 8.22 -10.11 -1.12
N GLY A 388 7.64 -10.39 -2.29
CA GLY A 388 8.23 -10.04 -3.58
C GLY A 388 8.11 -8.53 -3.86
N ALA A 389 9.06 -7.97 -4.61
CA ALA A 389 9.03 -6.56 -5.00
C ALA A 389 7.74 -6.23 -5.75
N GLY A 390 7.10 -5.09 -5.42
CA GLY A 390 5.80 -4.68 -5.96
C GLY A 390 4.63 -5.61 -5.62
N GLY A 391 4.84 -6.58 -4.74
CA GLY A 391 3.81 -7.53 -4.32
C GLY A 391 2.72 -6.86 -3.50
N ALA A 392 1.49 -7.39 -3.58
CA ALA A 392 0.37 -6.88 -2.83
C ALA A 392 -0.42 -7.96 -2.11
N GLY A 393 -0.98 -7.61 -0.95
CA GLY A 393 -1.90 -8.49 -0.24
C GLY A 393 -3.26 -8.54 -0.93
N ILE A 394 -3.90 -7.39 -1.08
CA ILE A 394 -5.23 -7.26 -1.69
C ILE A 394 -5.23 -6.09 -2.67
N ARG A 395 -5.84 -6.28 -3.85
CA ARG A 395 -6.14 -5.23 -4.83
C ARG A 395 -7.64 -5.23 -5.12
N VAL A 396 -8.26 -4.07 -5.02
CA VAL A 396 -9.69 -3.86 -5.26
C VAL A 396 -9.90 -2.86 -6.39
N ASP A 397 -10.61 -3.29 -7.41
CA ASP A 397 -11.08 -2.49 -8.53
C ASP A 397 -12.62 -2.50 -8.55
N GLY A 398 -13.25 -2.10 -9.66
CA GLY A 398 -14.71 -2.09 -9.81
C GLY A 398 -15.39 -0.96 -9.03
N ILE A 399 -16.68 -1.05 -8.74
CA ILE A 399 -17.44 0.00 -8.04
C ILE A 399 -18.19 -0.61 -6.85
N GLY A 400 -18.21 0.06 -5.70
CA GLY A 400 -19.13 -0.28 -4.61
C GLY A 400 -18.83 -1.58 -3.88
N ASN A 401 -17.59 -2.08 -3.92
CA ASN A 401 -17.18 -3.26 -3.16
C ASN A 401 -17.03 -2.97 -1.65
N THR A 402 -17.53 -3.89 -0.82
CA THR A 402 -17.33 -3.93 0.62
C THR A 402 -16.32 -5.00 0.98
N MET A 403 -15.21 -4.59 1.58
CA MET A 403 -14.11 -5.47 1.97
C MET A 403 -13.96 -5.50 3.50
N THR A 404 -13.92 -6.69 4.09
CA THR A 404 -13.64 -6.89 5.53
C THR A 404 -12.45 -7.81 5.72
N ILE A 405 -11.43 -7.36 6.47
CA ILE A 405 -10.34 -8.22 6.94
C ILE A 405 -10.68 -8.67 8.35
N LEU A 406 -10.91 -9.98 8.51
CA LEU A 406 -11.38 -10.54 9.77
C LEU A 406 -10.29 -10.51 10.87
N PRO A 407 -10.68 -10.52 12.16
CA PRO A 407 -9.72 -10.64 13.25
C PRO A 407 -8.86 -11.91 13.14
N GLY A 408 -7.57 -11.79 13.43
CA GLY A 408 -6.61 -12.90 13.37
C GLY A 408 -6.05 -13.20 11.98
N THR A 409 -6.52 -12.51 10.94
CA THR A 409 -6.02 -12.62 9.57
C THR A 409 -4.83 -11.68 9.32
N ARG A 410 -3.79 -12.19 8.67
CA ARG A 410 -2.59 -11.45 8.26
C ARG A 410 -2.62 -11.15 6.77
N VAL A 411 -2.45 -9.89 6.41
CA VAL A 411 -2.33 -9.42 5.03
C VAL A 411 -1.03 -8.62 4.92
N HIS A 412 0.03 -9.30 4.48
CA HIS A 412 1.39 -8.77 4.50
C HIS A 412 1.93 -8.64 3.07
N ALA A 413 2.59 -7.52 2.79
CA ALA A 413 3.27 -7.23 1.53
C ALA A 413 4.64 -6.59 1.84
N ASN A 414 5.58 -7.39 2.35
CA ASN A 414 6.83 -6.92 2.91
C ASN A 414 7.98 -6.76 1.88
N GLY A 415 7.68 -6.89 0.60
CA GLY A 415 8.66 -6.63 -0.47
C GLY A 415 8.88 -5.14 -0.68
N GLU A 416 9.94 -4.79 -1.40
CA GLU A 416 10.17 -3.41 -1.87
C GLU A 416 8.93 -2.90 -2.61
N ASN A 417 8.48 -1.68 -2.30
CA ASN A 417 7.26 -1.06 -2.84
C ASN A 417 5.99 -1.91 -2.64
N GLY A 418 5.96 -2.77 -1.62
CA GLY A 418 4.83 -3.63 -1.33
C GLY A 418 3.60 -2.87 -0.83
N LEU A 419 2.42 -3.37 -1.19
CA LEU A 419 1.12 -2.78 -0.85
C LEU A 419 0.26 -3.78 -0.07
N GLY A 420 -0.02 -3.51 1.20
CA GLY A 420 -0.82 -4.44 2.02
C GLY A 420 -2.23 -4.61 1.47
N VAL A 421 -2.99 -3.51 1.42
CA VAL A 421 -4.31 -3.42 0.80
C VAL A 421 -4.30 -2.22 -0.13
N LEU A 422 -4.69 -2.42 -1.39
CA LEU A 422 -4.79 -1.40 -2.42
C LEU A 422 -6.25 -1.32 -2.92
N PHE A 423 -6.82 -0.11 -2.90
CA PHE A 423 -7.97 0.22 -3.75
C PHE A 423 -7.43 0.98 -4.96
N ALA A 424 -7.64 0.42 -6.15
CA ALA A 424 -6.98 0.81 -7.38
C ALA A 424 -7.90 1.51 -8.39
N TYR A 425 -9.22 1.36 -8.26
CA TYR A 425 -10.13 1.92 -9.25
C TYR A 425 -11.57 2.02 -8.78
N GLY A 426 -12.31 2.98 -9.33
CA GLY A 426 -13.76 3.15 -9.20
C GLY A 426 -14.18 4.08 -8.07
N LYS A 427 -15.30 3.76 -7.41
CA LYS A 427 -15.86 4.61 -6.34
C LYS A 427 -16.72 3.86 -5.34
N ASN A 428 -16.96 4.51 -4.21
CA ASN A 428 -17.89 4.09 -3.15
C ASN A 428 -17.58 2.71 -2.55
N HIS A 429 -16.32 2.32 -2.52
CA HIS A 429 -15.90 1.14 -1.76
C HIS A 429 -16.02 1.37 -0.25
N THR A 430 -16.00 0.29 0.53
CA THR A 430 -15.88 0.35 1.99
C THR A 430 -14.84 -0.67 2.47
N LEU A 431 -14.00 -0.29 3.43
CA LEU A 431 -13.02 -1.17 4.08
C LEU A 431 -13.29 -1.26 5.58
N THR A 432 -13.40 -2.47 6.11
CA THR A 432 -13.40 -2.75 7.55
C THR A 432 -12.16 -3.58 7.89
N GLN A 433 -11.13 -2.96 8.45
CA GLN A 433 -9.87 -3.60 8.81
C GLN A 433 -9.85 -3.95 10.30
N ARG A 434 -9.79 -5.26 10.59
CA ARG A 434 -9.78 -5.79 11.97
C ARG A 434 -8.63 -6.77 12.24
N GLY A 435 -7.90 -7.14 11.19
CA GLY A 435 -6.77 -8.06 11.23
C GLY A 435 -5.44 -7.33 11.42
N ASP A 436 -4.39 -7.90 10.84
CA ASP A 436 -3.04 -7.34 10.78
C ASP A 436 -2.63 -7.10 9.33
N VAL A 437 -2.50 -5.82 8.95
CA VAL A 437 -2.07 -5.41 7.61
C VAL A 437 -0.71 -4.75 7.72
N GLN A 438 0.26 -5.20 6.92
CA GLN A 438 1.57 -4.53 6.90
C GLN A 438 2.30 -4.60 5.56
N ALA A 439 3.12 -3.58 5.32
CA ALA A 439 4.07 -3.52 4.22
C ALA A 439 5.37 -2.87 4.68
N LEU A 440 6.31 -3.72 5.11
CA LEU A 440 7.55 -3.28 5.78
C LEU A 440 8.78 -3.31 4.86
N GLY A 441 8.60 -3.45 3.54
CA GLY A 441 9.68 -3.23 2.60
C GLY A 441 10.03 -1.76 2.46
N GLU A 442 11.12 -1.46 1.75
CA GLU A 442 11.40 -0.08 1.34
C GLU A 442 10.21 0.47 0.55
N ASN A 443 9.82 1.71 0.82
CA ASN A 443 8.61 2.35 0.28
C ASN A 443 7.26 1.64 0.53
N GLY A 444 7.20 0.63 1.40
CA GLY A 444 5.98 -0.15 1.63
C GLY A 444 4.84 0.66 2.25
N ILE A 445 3.62 0.42 1.77
CA ILE A 445 2.38 1.07 2.22
C ILE A 445 1.39 0.02 2.73
N ALA A 446 0.91 0.18 3.97
CA ALA A 446 0.01 -0.82 4.55
C ALA A 446 -1.38 -0.78 3.91
N VAL A 447 -2.00 0.41 3.84
CA VAL A 447 -3.28 0.64 3.16
C VAL A 447 -3.11 1.80 2.18
N SER A 448 -3.32 1.53 0.90
CA SER A 448 -3.15 2.45 -0.22
C SER A 448 -4.48 2.68 -0.91
N PHE A 449 -4.83 3.94 -1.08
CA PHE A 449 -5.93 4.41 -1.92
C PHE A 449 -5.29 5.18 -3.06
N ASP A 450 -5.26 4.59 -4.24
CA ASP A 450 -4.45 5.10 -5.33
C ASP A 450 -4.93 4.56 -6.67
N PHE A 451 -5.36 5.43 -7.59
CA PHE A 451 -5.67 4.99 -8.94
C PHE A 451 -4.40 4.67 -9.74
N GLY A 452 -3.24 5.18 -9.32
CA GLY A 452 -2.02 5.16 -10.10
C GLY A 452 -2.13 6.05 -11.35
N HIS A 453 -1.07 6.00 -12.15
CA HIS A 453 -1.01 6.70 -13.42
C HIS A 453 -1.45 5.81 -14.58
N ASN A 454 -1.50 6.38 -15.78
CA ASN A 454 -1.83 5.66 -16.99
C ASN A 454 -0.58 5.09 -17.67
N SER A 455 -0.60 3.83 -18.11
CA SER A 455 0.52 3.21 -18.82
C SER A 455 0.84 3.90 -20.15
N LEU A 456 -0.15 4.54 -20.77
CA LEU A 456 -0.01 5.37 -21.97
C LEU A 456 0.38 6.84 -21.65
N GLY A 457 0.64 7.15 -20.38
CA GLY A 457 0.92 8.48 -19.86
C GLY A 457 -0.35 9.30 -19.58
N ASP A 458 -0.29 10.14 -18.54
CA ASP A 458 -1.43 10.94 -18.06
C ASP A 458 -1.90 11.99 -19.07
N ASN A 459 -1.02 12.36 -20.01
CA ASN A 459 -1.39 13.22 -21.12
C ASN A 459 -2.40 12.54 -22.06
N ASN A 460 -2.39 11.20 -22.16
CA ASN A 460 -3.38 10.45 -22.92
C ASN A 460 -4.75 10.50 -22.23
N GLU A 461 -4.78 10.07 -20.97
CA GLU A 461 -5.93 10.20 -20.08
C GLU A 461 -5.47 10.02 -18.64
N TYR A 462 -6.09 10.73 -17.71
CA TYR A 462 -5.87 10.59 -16.29
C TYR A 462 -7.21 10.59 -15.54
N ARG A 463 -7.31 9.76 -14.51
CA ARG A 463 -8.54 9.56 -13.74
C ARG A 463 -8.27 9.63 -12.25
N GLY A 464 -9.28 10.05 -11.51
CA GLY A 464 -9.29 10.05 -10.06
C GLY A 464 -10.69 10.30 -9.52
N SER A 465 -10.80 10.30 -8.19
CA SER A 465 -12.02 10.71 -7.52
C SER A 465 -12.50 12.06 -8.06
N TYR A 466 -13.70 12.04 -8.66
CA TYR A 466 -14.41 13.19 -9.25
C TYR A 466 -13.90 13.73 -10.58
N PHE A 467 -12.89 13.14 -11.23
CA PHE A 467 -12.40 13.69 -12.50
C PHE A 467 -11.94 12.63 -13.51
N VAL A 468 -12.05 13.03 -14.78
CA VAL A 468 -11.42 12.41 -15.94
C VAL A 468 -10.85 13.55 -16.77
N THR A 469 -9.56 13.48 -17.11
CA THR A 469 -8.89 14.53 -17.87
C THR A 469 -8.01 13.92 -18.97
N SER A 470 -7.72 14.70 -20.00
CA SER A 470 -6.77 14.36 -21.06
C SER A 470 -6.10 15.64 -21.54
N GLY A 471 -4.78 15.58 -21.76
CA GLY A 471 -4.04 16.69 -22.36
C GLY A 471 -3.88 16.56 -23.88
N LYS A 472 -4.18 15.38 -24.45
CA LYS A 472 -4.16 15.11 -25.90
C LYS A 472 -5.53 15.32 -26.56
N LEU A 473 -6.63 15.02 -25.87
CA LEU A 473 -7.97 15.00 -26.44
C LEU A 473 -8.96 15.80 -25.58
N ASP A 474 -9.89 16.50 -26.22
CA ASP A 474 -11.06 17.09 -25.56
C ASP A 474 -12.17 16.02 -25.51
N LEU A 475 -12.10 15.17 -24.49
CA LEU A 475 -13.00 14.02 -24.32
C LEU A 475 -14.45 14.46 -24.16
N GLU A 476 -14.70 15.51 -23.39
CA GLU A 476 -16.06 16.01 -23.12
C GLU A 476 -16.75 16.50 -24.39
N SER A 477 -16.04 17.25 -25.26
CA SER A 477 -16.65 17.81 -26.47
C SER A 477 -16.74 16.82 -27.63
N TYR A 478 -15.73 15.95 -27.82
CA TYR A 478 -15.66 15.07 -28.99
C TYR A 478 -16.10 13.63 -28.70
N PHE A 479 -16.06 13.19 -27.45
CA PHE A 479 -16.43 11.84 -27.02
C PHE A 479 -17.32 11.86 -25.75
N PRO A 480 -18.44 12.62 -25.74
CA PRO A 480 -19.24 12.85 -24.54
C PRO A 480 -19.76 11.56 -23.88
N ASP A 481 -20.21 10.57 -24.66
CA ASP A 481 -20.72 9.30 -24.11
C ASP A 481 -19.63 8.51 -23.38
N TYR A 482 -18.40 8.54 -23.93
CA TYR A 482 -17.24 7.93 -23.30
C TYR A 482 -16.86 8.67 -22.02
N TYR A 483 -16.76 10.00 -22.10
CA TYR A 483 -16.44 10.86 -20.96
C TYR A 483 -17.44 10.69 -19.81
N GLU A 484 -18.75 10.73 -20.10
CA GLU A 484 -19.79 10.52 -19.09
C GLU A 484 -19.70 9.13 -18.46
N THR A 485 -19.45 8.09 -19.24
CA THR A 485 -19.28 6.72 -18.73
C THR A 485 -18.06 6.65 -17.80
N ALA A 486 -16.92 7.14 -18.27
CA ALA A 486 -15.67 7.18 -17.51
C ALA A 486 -15.80 7.97 -16.20
N LEU A 487 -16.40 9.16 -16.27
CA LEU A 487 -16.65 10.00 -15.11
C LEU A 487 -17.62 9.32 -14.14
N ASN A 488 -18.67 8.67 -14.62
CA ASN A 488 -19.61 7.95 -13.76
C ASN A 488 -18.94 6.83 -12.95
N GLU A 489 -17.88 6.20 -13.45
CA GLU A 489 -17.13 5.17 -12.73
C GLU A 489 -16.35 5.74 -11.53
N VAL A 490 -15.91 7.01 -11.60
CA VAL A 490 -15.00 7.65 -10.61
C VAL A 490 -15.59 8.87 -9.90
N ASN A 491 -16.81 9.30 -10.26
CA ASN A 491 -17.50 10.45 -9.67
C ASN A 491 -18.02 10.13 -8.26
N GLY A 492 -17.11 10.18 -7.29
CA GLY A 492 -17.29 9.86 -5.88
C GLY A 492 -15.94 9.65 -5.20
N PRO A 493 -15.91 9.49 -3.86
CA PRO A 493 -14.71 9.01 -3.19
C PRO A 493 -14.38 7.61 -3.67
N LEU A 494 -13.10 7.28 -3.82
CA LEU A 494 -12.66 5.93 -4.14
C LEU A 494 -13.16 4.97 -3.06
N VAL A 495 -12.93 5.33 -1.79
CA VAL A 495 -13.47 4.63 -0.62
C VAL A 495 -14.34 5.59 0.17
N SER A 496 -15.61 5.25 0.34
CA SER A 496 -16.57 6.05 1.10
C SER A 496 -16.29 6.01 2.61
N SER A 497 -15.93 4.83 3.14
CA SER A 497 -15.57 4.65 4.55
C SER A 497 -14.49 3.59 4.74
N PHE A 498 -13.52 3.90 5.58
CA PHE A 498 -12.50 2.99 6.09
C PHE A 498 -12.59 2.93 7.63
N ASP A 499 -13.10 1.81 8.15
CA ASP A 499 -13.21 1.52 9.56
C ASP A 499 -12.03 0.66 10.05
N LEU A 500 -11.29 1.16 11.06
CA LEU A 500 -10.07 0.55 11.57
C LEU A 500 -10.20 0.18 13.05
N THR A 501 -10.17 -1.13 13.34
CA THR A 501 -10.05 -1.67 14.72
C THR A 501 -8.85 -2.61 14.89
N GLY A 502 -8.13 -2.93 13.82
CA GLY A 502 -6.96 -3.81 13.82
C GLY A 502 -5.64 -3.06 13.70
N ARG A 503 -4.58 -3.76 13.24
CA ARG A 503 -3.25 -3.19 13.06
C ARG A 503 -2.97 -2.85 11.60
N VAL A 504 -2.41 -1.65 11.36
CA VAL A 504 -1.83 -1.23 10.08
C VAL A 504 -0.39 -0.76 10.29
N ALA A 505 0.56 -1.26 9.49
CA ALA A 505 1.96 -0.86 9.60
C ALA A 505 2.70 -0.77 8.26
N GLY A 506 3.24 0.40 7.92
CA GLY A 506 3.99 0.60 6.67
C GLY A 506 5.19 1.52 6.85
N ASN A 507 6.23 1.31 6.04
CA ASN A 507 7.46 2.10 6.13
C ASN A 507 7.32 3.48 5.47
N LYS A 508 6.69 3.57 4.30
CA LYS A 508 6.37 4.86 3.65
C LYS A 508 5.16 5.48 4.32
N ALA A 509 4.10 4.71 4.47
CA ALA A 509 2.87 5.13 5.12
C ALA A 509 2.11 3.93 5.69
N ALA A 510 1.47 4.12 6.85
CA ALA A 510 0.47 3.19 7.33
C ALA A 510 -0.82 3.33 6.50
N ILE A 511 -1.19 4.56 6.15
CA ILE A 511 -2.37 4.88 5.35
C ILE A 511 -1.96 5.95 4.33
N PHE A 512 -2.17 5.70 3.05
CA PHE A 512 -1.80 6.59 1.96
C PHE A 512 -2.98 6.84 1.03
N MET A 513 -3.22 8.11 0.72
CA MET A 513 -4.14 8.59 -0.32
C MET A 513 -3.30 9.37 -1.33
N SER A 514 -3.25 8.92 -2.58
CA SER A 514 -2.49 9.61 -3.65
C SER A 514 -3.19 10.89 -4.09
N GLU A 515 -2.57 11.64 -5.01
CA GLU A 515 -3.12 12.89 -5.54
C GLU A 515 -4.49 12.72 -6.24
N ASN A 516 -4.83 11.50 -6.67
CA ASN A 516 -6.06 11.22 -7.43
C ASN A 516 -7.10 10.38 -6.66
N ALA A 517 -6.87 10.04 -5.39
CA ALA A 517 -7.76 9.19 -4.62
C ALA A 517 -8.29 9.87 -3.35
N LEU A 518 -9.60 10.17 -3.33
CA LEU A 518 -10.27 10.63 -2.11
C LEU A 518 -10.80 9.45 -1.31
N VAL A 519 -10.60 9.51 0.02
CA VAL A 519 -11.35 8.69 0.98
C VAL A 519 -12.32 9.58 1.72
N GLY A 520 -13.61 9.21 1.77
CA GLY A 520 -14.61 10.03 2.44
C GLY A 520 -14.37 10.09 3.95
N GLN A 521 -14.32 8.92 4.59
CA GLN A 521 -14.17 8.80 6.05
C GLN A 521 -13.13 7.74 6.42
N ILE A 522 -12.31 8.04 7.42
CA ILE A 522 -11.40 7.10 8.07
C ILE A 522 -11.69 7.13 9.57
N ASN A 523 -12.18 6.02 10.11
CA ASN A 523 -12.57 5.91 11.52
C ASN A 523 -11.58 5.02 12.27
N VAL A 524 -10.73 5.63 13.09
CA VAL A 524 -9.80 4.94 13.99
C VAL A 524 -10.49 4.68 15.33
N MET A 525 -10.76 3.41 15.60
CA MET A 525 -11.61 2.98 16.71
C MET A 525 -10.87 2.07 17.70
N GLN A 526 -11.53 1.73 18.81
CA GLN A 526 -10.92 0.98 19.90
C GLN A 526 -10.32 -0.36 19.42
N GLY A 527 -9.07 -0.61 19.80
CA GLY A 527 -8.29 -1.78 19.36
C GLY A 527 -7.32 -1.50 18.21
N ALA A 528 -7.46 -0.35 17.53
CA ALA A 528 -6.57 0.02 16.44
C ALA A 528 -5.11 0.22 16.89
N SER A 529 -4.18 -0.13 16.00
CA SER A 529 -2.74 0.17 16.15
C SER A 529 -2.15 0.60 14.81
N ILE A 530 -1.45 1.74 14.80
CA ILE A 530 -0.92 2.36 13.59
C ILE A 530 0.59 2.54 13.74
N THR A 531 1.37 2.11 12.75
CA THR A 531 2.82 2.33 12.68
C THR A 531 3.22 2.83 11.30
N GLY A 532 3.75 4.06 11.22
CA GLY A 532 4.01 4.76 9.96
C GLY A 532 3.07 5.95 9.79
N ASP A 533 3.41 6.85 8.86
CA ASP A 533 2.66 8.10 8.64
C ASP A 533 1.26 7.84 8.04
N ILE A 534 0.32 8.75 8.29
CA ILE A 534 -0.93 8.89 7.54
C ILE A 534 -0.72 10.04 6.56
N ILE A 535 -0.86 9.77 5.27
CA ILE A 535 -0.52 10.72 4.20
C ILE A 535 -1.69 10.84 3.22
N SER A 536 -2.04 12.08 2.86
CA SER A 536 -2.94 12.42 1.77
C SER A 536 -2.29 13.47 0.88
N GLU A 537 -2.18 13.15 -0.41
CA GLU A 537 -1.70 14.06 -1.46
C GLU A 537 -2.86 14.65 -2.27
N TYR A 538 -4.10 14.23 -1.99
CA TYR A 538 -5.30 14.69 -2.67
C TYR A 538 -5.59 16.18 -2.40
N ALA A 539 -5.91 16.92 -3.47
CA ALA A 539 -6.09 18.37 -3.42
C ALA A 539 -7.22 18.91 -4.30
N GLU A 540 -8.11 18.05 -4.81
CA GLU A 540 -9.18 18.49 -5.71
C GLU A 540 -10.30 19.24 -4.97
N GLU A 541 -10.89 20.20 -5.65
CA GLU A 541 -11.99 21.03 -5.17
C GLU A 541 -13.35 20.54 -5.71
N ASP A 542 -14.43 21.02 -5.10
CA ASP A 542 -15.77 20.88 -5.61
C ASP A 542 -16.18 22.00 -6.57
N ASP A 543 -17.37 21.88 -7.15
CA ASP A 543 -17.89 22.87 -8.11
C ASP A 543 -18.06 24.27 -7.51
N ASP A 544 -18.12 24.38 -6.17
CA ASP A 544 -18.19 25.63 -5.43
C ASP A 544 -16.79 26.17 -5.06
N GLY A 545 -15.72 25.48 -5.43
CA GLY A 545 -14.32 25.82 -5.12
C GLY A 545 -13.90 25.48 -3.70
N ASN A 546 -14.61 24.58 -3.02
CA ASN A 546 -14.20 24.09 -1.70
C ASN A 546 -13.35 22.83 -1.84
N LEU A 547 -12.26 22.76 -1.09
CA LEU A 547 -11.43 21.55 -1.02
C LEU A 547 -12.26 20.35 -0.56
N ARG A 548 -12.14 19.23 -1.27
CA ARG A 548 -12.82 17.98 -0.88
C ARG A 548 -12.04 17.29 0.24
N LEU A 549 -12.70 17.11 1.37
CA LEU A 549 -12.05 16.66 2.60
C LEU A 549 -12.16 15.15 2.82
N THR A 550 -11.10 14.59 3.39
CA THR A 550 -11.11 13.30 4.08
C THR A 550 -11.39 13.55 5.55
N GLU A 551 -12.46 12.98 6.09
CA GLU A 551 -12.76 13.03 7.52
C GLU A 551 -11.97 11.94 8.25
N LEU A 552 -11.01 12.31 9.09
CA LEU A 552 -10.21 11.40 9.91
C LEU A 552 -10.65 11.49 11.37
N SER A 553 -11.43 10.51 11.82
CA SER A 553 -11.99 10.46 13.17
C SER A 553 -11.25 9.48 14.07
N PHE A 554 -11.00 9.89 15.32
CA PHE A 554 -10.50 9.05 16.40
C PHE A 554 -11.55 8.93 17.51
N GLY A 555 -11.79 7.71 17.97
CA GLY A 555 -12.62 7.48 19.16
C GLY A 555 -14.12 7.44 18.91
N LEU A 556 -14.53 7.09 17.68
CA LEU A 556 -15.88 6.58 17.43
C LEU A 556 -16.00 5.12 17.90
N LYS A 557 -17.21 4.74 18.27
CA LYS A 557 -17.54 3.40 18.75
C LYS A 557 -17.79 2.46 17.58
N ALA A 558 -17.10 1.32 17.59
CA ALA A 558 -17.32 0.23 16.66
C ALA A 558 -18.52 -0.65 17.07
N ASP A 559 -19.23 -1.20 16.09
CA ASP A 559 -20.16 -2.31 16.28
C ASP A 559 -19.42 -3.67 16.41
N ALA A 560 -20.16 -4.77 16.54
CA ALA A 560 -19.56 -6.11 16.68
C ALA A 560 -18.83 -6.59 15.41
N GLN A 561 -19.17 -6.01 14.26
CA GLN A 561 -18.60 -6.28 12.95
C GLN A 561 -17.38 -5.40 12.67
N GLY A 562 -17.08 -4.43 13.54
CA GLY A 562 -15.97 -3.50 13.41
C GLY A 562 -16.29 -2.23 12.65
N ASN A 563 -17.56 -1.97 12.33
CA ASN A 563 -17.96 -0.76 11.61
C ASN A 563 -18.26 0.40 12.57
N SER A 564 -18.05 1.63 12.13
CA SER A 564 -18.37 2.80 12.93
C SER A 564 -19.87 2.95 13.17
N THR A 565 -20.25 3.25 14.41
CA THR A 565 -21.63 3.58 14.78
C THR A 565 -21.92 5.09 14.70
N GLY A 566 -20.90 5.92 14.40
CA GLY A 566 -20.99 7.38 14.45
C GLY A 566 -21.18 7.97 15.85
N THR A 567 -21.06 7.16 16.90
CA THR A 567 -21.19 7.60 18.30
C THR A 567 -19.83 7.63 18.98
N ALA A 568 -19.61 8.59 19.89
CA ALA A 568 -18.37 8.69 20.64
C ALA A 568 -18.16 7.48 21.57
N ASP A 569 -16.92 6.98 21.64
CA ASP A 569 -16.48 5.96 22.58
C ASP A 569 -15.62 6.59 23.69
N THR A 570 -16.20 6.76 24.88
CA THR A 570 -15.49 7.35 26.03
C THR A 570 -14.38 6.47 26.59
N ASP A 571 -14.40 5.18 26.27
CA ASP A 571 -13.38 4.21 26.68
C ASP A 571 -12.25 4.08 25.66
N PHE A 572 -12.35 4.78 24.52
CA PHE A 572 -11.33 4.77 23.48
C PHE A 572 -9.96 5.21 24.01
N ARG A 573 -8.91 4.43 23.79
CA ARG A 573 -7.53 4.80 24.14
C ARG A 573 -6.58 4.44 23.00
N LEU A 574 -5.87 5.43 22.47
CA LEU A 574 -4.87 5.22 21.43
C LEU A 574 -3.68 6.17 21.59
N ALA A 575 -2.48 5.65 21.29
CA ALA A 575 -1.27 6.44 21.17
C ALA A 575 -0.69 6.29 19.76
N TYR A 576 -0.35 7.41 19.13
CA TYR A 576 0.18 7.46 17.77
C TYR A 576 1.30 8.50 17.68
N GLY A 577 2.50 8.02 17.34
CA GLY A 577 3.72 8.84 17.36
C GLY A 577 4.22 9.30 15.99
N SER A 578 3.58 8.86 14.91
CA SER A 578 3.92 9.25 13.53
C SER A 578 3.10 10.45 13.06
N ASN A 579 3.36 10.92 11.85
CA ASN A 579 2.79 12.16 11.33
C ASN A 579 1.40 11.93 10.72
N ILE A 580 0.63 13.02 10.62
CA ILE A 580 -0.58 13.09 9.78
C ILE A 580 -0.33 14.22 8.79
N LYS A 581 -0.27 13.92 7.49
CA LYS A 581 0.11 14.90 6.46
C LYS A 581 -0.92 14.89 5.36
N GLY A 582 -1.75 15.92 5.28
CA GLY A 582 -2.70 16.09 4.20
C GLY A 582 -3.51 17.36 4.39
N LYS A 583 -3.37 18.29 3.45
CA LYS A 583 -4.10 19.58 3.50
C LYS A 583 -5.61 19.42 3.38
N ASN A 584 -6.07 18.28 2.86
CA ASN A 584 -7.48 17.94 2.76
C ASN A 584 -7.98 17.06 3.92
N ILE A 585 -7.17 16.82 4.97
CA ILE A 585 -7.59 16.02 6.13
C ILE A 585 -8.27 16.92 7.17
N SER A 586 -9.54 16.67 7.42
CA SER A 586 -10.28 17.20 8.57
C SER A 586 -10.11 16.24 9.76
N LEU A 587 -9.44 16.67 10.83
CA LEU A 587 -9.07 15.78 11.94
C LEU A 587 -10.05 15.92 13.12
N HIS A 588 -10.73 14.84 13.45
CA HIS A 588 -11.72 14.79 14.53
C HIS A 588 -11.32 13.84 15.66
N LEU A 589 -11.44 14.32 16.89
CA LEU A 589 -11.28 13.54 18.11
C LEU A 589 -12.65 13.50 18.77
N ASP A 590 -13.35 12.37 18.65
CA ASP A 590 -14.77 12.26 18.95
C ASP A 590 -15.05 11.71 20.35
N GLY A 591 -14.20 10.80 20.84
CA GLY A 591 -14.37 10.17 22.15
C GLY A 591 -13.08 9.65 22.77
N GLY A 592 -13.07 9.55 24.10
CA GLY A 592 -11.99 8.90 24.84
C GLY A 592 -10.70 9.70 24.86
N THR A 593 -9.55 9.03 24.76
CA THR A 593 -8.23 9.66 24.82
C THR A 593 -7.37 9.26 23.64
N THR A 594 -6.92 10.26 22.88
CA THR A 594 -5.96 10.12 21.81
C THR A 594 -4.66 10.80 22.22
N LEU A 595 -3.54 10.09 22.18
CA LEU A 595 -2.20 10.63 22.40
C LEU A 595 -1.49 10.78 21.06
N LEU A 596 -1.27 12.02 20.61
CA LEU A 596 -0.56 12.34 19.37
C LEU A 596 0.78 13.00 19.69
N THR A 597 1.89 12.47 19.16
CA THR A 597 3.24 13.03 19.42
C THR A 597 4.02 13.39 18.15
N GLY A 598 3.39 13.27 16.97
CA GLY A 598 3.99 13.57 15.68
C GLY A 598 3.83 15.04 15.27
N ASN A 599 4.19 15.33 14.02
CA ASN A 599 3.86 16.61 13.39
C ASN A 599 2.70 16.40 12.42
N HIS A 600 1.73 17.31 12.47
CA HIS A 600 0.47 17.21 11.78
C HIS A 600 0.29 18.41 10.84
N GLN A 601 0.03 18.15 9.57
CA GLN A 601 -0.43 19.13 8.59
C GLN A 601 -1.83 18.71 8.15
N VAL A 602 -2.83 19.49 8.50
CA VAL A 602 -4.26 19.15 8.35
C VAL A 602 -5.06 20.38 7.95
N PHE A 603 -6.25 20.16 7.39
CA PHE A 603 -7.20 21.21 7.05
C PHE A 603 -7.69 21.94 8.30
N ASP A 604 -8.24 21.19 9.25
CA ASP A 604 -8.67 21.66 10.56
C ASP A 604 -8.53 20.57 11.63
N VAL A 605 -8.78 20.95 12.89
CA VAL A 605 -8.83 20.01 14.02
C VAL A 605 -10.04 20.30 14.89
N GLY A 606 -10.80 19.27 15.25
CA GLY A 606 -11.89 19.34 16.21
C GLY A 606 -11.74 18.34 17.36
N VAL A 607 -11.64 18.85 18.60
CA VAL A 607 -11.71 18.03 19.82
C VAL A 607 -13.12 18.12 20.40
N ALA A 608 -13.90 17.04 20.29
CA ALA A 608 -15.26 16.96 20.77
C ALA A 608 -15.35 16.89 22.31
N GLN A 609 -16.52 17.18 22.87
CA GLN A 609 -16.71 17.27 24.33
C GLN A 609 -16.37 15.97 25.08
N ALA A 610 -16.61 14.81 24.45
CA ALA A 610 -16.32 13.51 25.04
C ALA A 610 -14.87 13.04 24.84
N ALA A 611 -14.02 13.86 24.21
CA ALA A 611 -12.67 13.53 23.82
C ALA A 611 -11.60 14.28 24.62
N THR A 612 -10.45 13.63 24.75
CA THR A 612 -9.20 14.20 25.24
C THR A 612 -8.14 14.01 24.16
N LEU A 613 -7.64 15.12 23.63
CA LEU A 613 -6.42 15.12 22.84
C LEU A 613 -5.25 15.38 23.78
N SER A 614 -4.33 14.43 23.85
CA SER A 614 -3.10 14.53 24.63
C SER A 614 -1.86 14.48 23.75
N GLY A 615 -0.72 14.97 24.26
CA GLY A 615 0.59 14.75 23.64
C GLY A 615 1.42 15.99 23.41
N GLN A 616 2.12 16.02 22.28
CA GLN A 616 3.06 17.08 21.91
C GLN A 616 3.19 17.15 20.39
N GLY A 617 3.84 18.19 19.88
CA GLY A 617 4.14 18.32 18.46
C GLY A 617 3.48 19.54 17.82
N ILE A 618 3.56 19.60 16.49
CA ILE A 618 3.13 20.76 15.71
C ILE A 618 1.86 20.42 14.93
N TYR A 619 0.86 21.29 14.99
CA TYR A 619 -0.34 21.27 14.17
C TYR A 619 -0.29 22.47 13.22
N GLN A 620 0.09 22.21 11.97
CA GLN A 620 -0.04 23.18 10.89
C GLN A 620 -1.46 23.09 10.33
N ILE A 621 -2.18 24.21 10.39
CA ILE A 621 -3.59 24.29 10.01
C ILE A 621 -3.71 25.27 8.85
N ASP A 622 -4.66 25.01 7.95
CA ASP A 622 -4.96 25.97 6.89
C ASP A 622 -5.30 27.36 7.45
N ALA A 623 -4.82 28.41 6.79
CA ALA A 623 -4.94 29.78 7.30
C ALA A 623 -6.40 30.26 7.42
N ALA A 624 -7.31 29.70 6.61
CA ALA A 624 -8.75 29.99 6.68
C ALA A 624 -9.48 29.19 7.76
N GLN A 625 -8.83 28.17 8.33
CA GLN A 625 -9.39 27.24 9.30
C GLN A 625 -8.83 27.47 10.72
N GLN A 626 -9.24 26.61 11.65
CA GLN A 626 -8.85 26.73 13.06
C GLN A 626 -8.86 25.39 13.79
N PHE A 627 -8.02 25.28 14.81
CA PHE A 627 -8.09 24.27 15.84
C PHE A 627 -9.25 24.58 16.80
N ARG A 628 -10.20 23.67 16.96
CA ARG A 628 -11.34 23.83 17.86
C ARG A 628 -11.27 22.85 19.03
N ASN A 629 -11.33 23.36 20.25
CA ASN A 629 -11.38 22.54 21.46
C ASN A 629 -12.72 22.70 22.21
N SER A 630 -13.50 21.62 22.27
CA SER A 630 -14.70 21.52 23.12
C SER A 630 -14.61 20.42 24.19
N GLY A 631 -13.58 19.58 24.15
CA GLY A 631 -13.26 18.57 25.15
C GLY A 631 -12.06 18.99 25.98
N ILE A 632 -11.06 18.10 26.09
CA ILE A 632 -9.81 18.38 26.81
C ILE A 632 -8.64 18.41 25.82
N LEU A 633 -7.91 19.52 25.78
CA LEU A 633 -6.60 19.61 25.15
C LEU A 633 -5.54 19.56 26.24
N ASN A 634 -4.68 18.55 26.21
CA ASN A 634 -3.69 18.26 27.25
C ASN A 634 -2.28 18.05 26.64
N PRO A 635 -1.40 19.06 26.68
CA PRO A 635 0.02 18.82 26.48
C PRO A 635 0.56 17.85 27.56
N SER A 636 1.05 16.68 27.15
CA SER A 636 1.07 15.42 27.93
C SER A 636 1.68 15.48 29.35
N VAL A 637 2.89 16.03 29.48
CA VAL A 637 3.68 16.07 30.73
C VAL A 637 4.40 17.40 30.86
N ALA A 638 4.93 17.73 32.04
CA ALA A 638 5.74 18.92 32.21
C ALA A 638 6.92 18.95 31.20
N GLY A 639 7.14 20.11 30.58
CA GLY A 639 8.13 20.28 29.51
C GLY A 639 7.64 19.91 28.11
N ALA A 640 6.46 19.30 27.97
CA ALA A 640 5.84 19.05 26.67
C ALA A 640 5.17 20.32 26.11
N THR A 641 5.17 20.44 24.78
CA THR A 641 4.54 21.56 24.08
C THR A 641 3.69 21.05 22.93
N ILE A 642 2.47 21.58 22.84
CA ILE A 642 1.68 21.55 21.61
C ILE A 642 1.83 22.92 20.95
N THR A 643 2.21 22.93 19.68
CA THR A 643 2.29 24.15 18.86
C THR A 643 1.22 24.11 17.79
N ILE A 644 0.39 25.14 17.72
CA ILE A 644 -0.61 25.34 16.68
C ILE A 644 -0.10 26.46 15.77
N ASP A 645 0.33 26.08 14.58
CA ASP A 645 0.65 27.02 13.50
C ASP A 645 -0.63 27.35 12.72
N GLY A 646 -1.45 28.20 13.33
CA GLY A 646 -2.80 28.53 12.87
C GLY A 646 -3.61 29.21 13.97
N ASN A 647 -4.93 29.27 13.80
CA ASN A 647 -5.85 29.82 14.78
C ASN A 647 -6.34 28.75 15.77
N TYR A 648 -6.61 29.15 17.01
CA TYR A 648 -7.17 28.31 18.07
C TYR A 648 -8.47 28.90 18.59
N ALA A 649 -9.47 28.06 18.83
CA ALA A 649 -10.70 28.44 19.51
C ALA A 649 -11.11 27.39 20.53
N GLN A 650 -11.31 27.83 21.78
CA GLN A 650 -11.88 27.02 22.84
C GLN A 650 -13.34 27.38 23.05
N SER A 651 -14.21 26.37 23.15
CA SER A 651 -15.63 26.56 23.45
C SER A 651 -15.88 26.68 24.96
N ALA A 652 -17.12 26.96 25.35
CA ALA A 652 -17.50 27.06 26.77
C ALA A 652 -17.38 25.74 27.53
N THR A 653 -17.41 24.59 26.85
CA THR A 653 -17.20 23.27 27.45
C THR A 653 -15.74 22.82 27.41
N GLY A 654 -14.92 23.47 26.57
CA GLY A 654 -13.52 23.13 26.38
C GLY A 654 -12.67 23.39 27.62
N THR A 655 -11.66 22.54 27.80
CA THR A 655 -10.64 22.65 28.83
C THR A 655 -9.26 22.58 28.21
N LEU A 656 -8.41 23.58 28.50
CA LEU A 656 -6.97 23.49 28.31
C LEU A 656 -6.36 23.00 29.62
N GLN A 657 -5.82 21.78 29.64
CA GLN A 657 -5.21 21.19 30.82
C GLN A 657 -3.69 21.17 30.65
N LEU A 658 -2.95 21.79 31.58
CA LEU A 658 -1.50 21.91 31.53
C LEU A 658 -0.86 21.21 32.73
N ALA A 659 0.25 20.51 32.47
CA ALA A 659 1.03 19.79 33.45
C ALA A 659 2.17 20.65 34.04
N PHE A 660 2.61 20.31 35.26
CA PHE A 660 3.83 20.87 35.87
C PHE A 660 4.45 19.91 36.88
N ASN A 661 5.77 19.96 37.04
CA ASN A 661 6.51 19.06 37.94
C ASN A 661 7.06 19.77 39.19
N ASP A 662 7.71 19.01 40.07
CA ASP A 662 8.35 19.51 41.29
C ASP A 662 9.64 20.31 41.04
N GLN A 663 10.13 20.36 39.79
CA GLN A 663 11.21 21.23 39.34
C GLN A 663 10.71 22.58 38.79
N SER A 664 9.39 22.82 38.79
CA SER A 664 8.74 24.00 38.18
C SER A 664 8.79 24.02 36.65
N ASP A 665 9.09 22.90 35.99
CA ASP A 665 8.85 22.78 34.56
C ASP A 665 7.34 22.73 34.31
N ILE A 666 6.92 23.29 33.19
CA ILE A 666 5.52 23.39 32.79
C ILE A 666 5.34 22.86 31.39
N SER A 667 4.19 22.26 31.12
CA SER A 667 3.73 22.05 29.75
C SER A 667 3.17 23.34 29.19
N SER A 668 3.16 23.51 27.87
CA SER A 668 2.69 24.74 27.22
C SER A 668 1.85 24.48 25.97
N LEU A 669 0.97 25.44 25.68
CA LEU A 669 0.34 25.59 24.38
C LEU A 669 0.90 26.85 23.70
N ILE A 670 1.41 26.70 22.48
CA ILE A 670 1.85 27.81 21.65
C ILE A 670 0.88 27.94 20.47
N VAL A 671 0.35 29.14 20.22
CA VAL A 671 -0.53 29.45 19.08
C VAL A 671 0.08 30.61 18.29
N ASN A 672 0.55 30.32 17.08
CA ASN A 672 1.20 31.35 16.25
C ASN A 672 0.19 32.34 15.64
N GLY A 673 -1.07 31.94 15.49
CA GLY A 673 -2.17 32.79 15.03
C GLY A 673 -2.95 33.44 16.17
N SER A 674 -4.26 33.54 15.98
CA SER A 674 -5.18 34.07 17.00
C SER A 674 -5.76 32.98 17.90
N ALA A 675 -5.98 33.29 19.17
CA ALA A 675 -6.59 32.41 20.15
C ALA A 675 -7.90 33.01 20.70
N GLY A 676 -9.02 32.33 20.46
CA GLY A 676 -10.31 32.59 21.09
C GLY A 676 -10.48 31.78 22.36
N LEU A 677 -10.48 32.43 23.52
CA LEU A 677 -10.50 31.79 24.84
C LEU A 677 -11.90 31.82 25.45
N ASN A 678 -12.33 30.67 25.99
CA ASN A 678 -13.58 30.47 26.73
C ASN A 678 -13.43 29.23 27.64
N GLY A 679 -14.46 28.84 28.40
CA GLY A 679 -14.45 27.59 29.16
C GLY A 679 -13.41 27.59 30.28
N THR A 680 -12.62 26.52 30.38
CA THR A 680 -11.74 26.28 31.54
C THR A 680 -10.27 26.20 31.13
N ILE A 681 -9.39 26.76 31.98
CA ILE A 681 -7.98 26.37 32.05
C ILE A 681 -7.76 25.60 33.35
N SER A 682 -7.05 24.47 33.27
CA SER A 682 -6.80 23.58 34.40
C SER A 682 -5.32 23.25 34.51
N PHE A 683 -4.82 23.10 35.73
CA PHE A 683 -3.44 22.72 35.99
C PHE A 683 -3.37 21.41 36.77
N ALA A 684 -2.56 20.46 36.29
CA ALA A 684 -2.39 19.14 36.88
C ALA A 684 -0.91 18.91 37.25
N PRO A 685 -0.58 18.58 38.51
CA PRO A 685 0.79 18.23 38.86
C PRO A 685 1.16 16.84 38.34
N ASP A 686 2.35 16.71 37.77
CA ASP A 686 2.98 15.41 37.54
C ASP A 686 3.28 14.73 38.88
N ARG A 687 3.43 13.41 38.88
CA ARG A 687 3.80 12.70 40.12
C ARG A 687 5.22 13.07 40.53
N GLY A 688 5.36 13.75 41.67
CA GLY A 688 6.64 14.24 42.17
C GLY A 688 6.61 14.61 43.65
N TYR A 689 7.75 15.00 44.21
CA TYR A 689 7.81 15.49 45.59
C TYR A 689 7.62 17.01 45.60
N TYR A 690 6.42 17.46 45.96
CA TYR A 690 6.14 18.88 46.12
C TYR A 690 6.44 19.31 47.56
N ARG A 691 7.34 20.27 47.71
CA ARG A 691 7.53 20.95 49.01
C ARG A 691 6.23 21.60 49.44
N ASP A 692 5.97 21.66 50.74
CA ASP A 692 4.81 22.38 51.25
C ASP A 692 4.86 23.87 50.86
N GLY A 693 3.75 24.40 50.37
CA GLY A 693 3.66 25.75 49.77
C GLY A 693 4.37 25.89 48.42
N PHE A 694 4.60 24.80 47.69
CA PHE A 694 5.10 24.85 46.30
C PHE A 694 4.24 25.78 45.46
N THR A 695 4.87 26.57 44.58
CA THR A 695 4.17 27.52 43.71
C THR A 695 4.93 27.68 42.40
N VAL A 696 4.19 27.74 41.29
CA VAL A 696 4.67 28.14 39.97
C VAL A 696 3.83 29.30 39.47
N THR A 697 4.47 30.41 39.13
CA THR A 697 3.84 31.55 38.46
C THR A 697 4.49 31.70 37.10
N SER A 698 3.71 31.68 36.03
CA SER A 698 4.22 31.82 34.67
C SER A 698 3.18 32.44 33.75
N ASN A 699 3.65 33.13 32.70
CA ASN A 699 2.87 33.56 31.53
C ASN A 699 3.14 32.65 30.31
N GLU A 700 4.02 31.65 30.45
CA GLU A 700 4.44 30.75 29.37
C GLU A 700 3.56 29.49 29.26
N TRP A 701 2.54 29.37 30.12
CA TRP A 701 1.51 28.32 30.05
C TRP A 701 0.78 28.33 28.70
N LEU A 702 0.51 29.54 28.19
CA LEU A 702 -0.16 29.78 26.92
C LEU A 702 0.52 30.98 26.23
N GLN A 703 1.18 30.72 25.11
CA GLN A 703 1.80 31.75 24.28
C GLN A 703 0.94 31.93 23.02
N VAL A 704 0.54 33.16 22.72
CA VAL A 704 -0.39 33.45 21.61
C VAL A 704 0.04 34.69 20.83
N GLY A 705 -0.13 34.67 19.51
CA GLY A 705 0.12 35.84 18.66
C GLY A 705 -0.91 36.95 18.87
N ALA A 706 -2.19 36.59 18.91
CA ALA A 706 -3.30 37.50 19.25
C ALA A 706 -4.34 36.77 20.11
N VAL A 707 -5.01 37.48 21.03
CA VAL A 707 -6.01 36.89 21.94
C VAL A 707 -7.36 37.59 21.84
N SER A 708 -8.43 36.81 21.92
CA SER A 708 -9.80 37.30 22.09
C SER A 708 -10.53 36.47 23.15
N GLY A 709 -11.39 37.10 23.95
CA GLY A 709 -12.04 36.42 25.09
C GLY A 709 -11.08 36.16 26.27
N ASN A 710 -11.56 35.39 27.24
CA ASN A 710 -10.84 34.95 28.44
C ASN A 710 -11.38 33.59 28.88
N PHE A 711 -10.60 32.80 29.61
CA PHE A 711 -11.13 31.62 30.29
C PHE A 711 -12.18 32.05 31.34
N THR A 712 -13.29 31.33 31.40
CA THR A 712 -14.35 31.57 32.39
C THR A 712 -14.00 30.98 33.74
N ASN A 713 -13.28 29.84 33.75
CA ASN A 713 -12.89 29.14 34.95
C ASN A 713 -11.38 28.86 34.97
N VAL A 714 -10.78 28.96 36.15
CA VAL A 714 -9.41 28.54 36.44
C VAL A 714 -9.48 27.48 37.52
N SER A 715 -8.85 26.33 37.29
CA SER A 715 -8.99 25.16 38.17
C SER A 715 -7.70 24.34 38.28
N THR A 716 -7.70 23.38 39.18
CA THR A 716 -6.65 22.38 39.33
C THR A 716 -7.26 20.98 39.25
N THR A 717 -6.52 20.03 38.70
CA THR A 717 -6.91 18.61 38.68
C THR A 717 -5.87 17.83 39.46
N LEU A 718 -6.23 17.37 40.67
CA LEU A 718 -5.34 16.61 41.55
C LEU A 718 -6.16 15.54 42.28
N SER A 719 -5.67 14.31 42.25
CA SER A 719 -6.15 13.20 43.07
C SER A 719 -5.11 12.89 44.14
N SER A 720 -5.31 13.37 45.37
CA SER A 720 -4.37 13.21 46.47
C SER A 720 -5.08 13.14 47.83
N PRO A 721 -4.61 12.30 48.78
CA PRO A 721 -5.10 12.31 50.16
C PRO A 721 -4.43 13.37 51.06
N THR A 722 -3.35 14.02 50.60
CA THR A 722 -2.49 14.90 51.43
C THR A 722 -2.23 16.27 50.82
N LEU A 723 -2.18 16.35 49.48
CA LEU A 723 -1.93 17.58 48.74
C LEU A 723 -3.25 18.25 48.37
N ASN A 724 -3.30 19.57 48.61
CA ASN A 724 -4.30 20.48 48.10
C ASN A 724 -3.67 21.32 46.99
N ALA A 725 -4.41 21.57 45.91
CA ALA A 725 -3.95 22.39 44.79
C ALA A 725 -4.90 23.56 44.53
N SER A 726 -4.35 24.75 44.28
CA SER A 726 -5.12 25.95 43.91
C SER A 726 -4.49 26.65 42.71
N ALA A 727 -5.30 27.27 41.86
CA ALA A 727 -4.83 28.09 40.74
C ALA A 727 -5.51 29.46 40.74
N THR A 728 -4.74 30.51 40.41
CA THR A 728 -5.20 31.91 40.37
C THR A 728 -4.81 32.54 39.03
N ASP A 729 -5.74 33.29 38.43
CA ASP A 729 -5.49 34.17 37.27
C ASP A 729 -4.90 35.50 37.75
N ASN A 730 -3.70 35.83 37.28
CA ASN A 730 -3.03 37.10 37.58
C ASN A 730 -3.26 38.17 36.49
N GLY A 731 -4.02 37.85 35.45
CA GLY A 731 -4.16 38.66 34.23
C GLY A 731 -2.99 38.49 33.27
N ASN A 732 -3.16 39.01 32.03
CA ASN A 732 -2.16 38.92 30.95
C ASN A 732 -1.66 37.50 30.68
N LEU A 733 -2.56 36.51 30.75
CA LEU A 733 -2.27 35.07 30.59
C LEU A 733 -1.26 34.53 31.61
N SER A 734 -1.03 35.24 32.73
CA SER A 734 -0.21 34.76 33.83
C SER A 734 -1.05 34.02 34.86
N TYR A 735 -0.64 32.80 35.20
CA TYR A 735 -1.32 31.97 36.20
C TYR A 735 -0.34 31.54 37.28
N THR A 736 -0.85 31.54 38.52
CA THR A 736 -0.15 31.00 39.70
C THR A 736 -0.83 29.71 40.13
N VAL A 737 -0.08 28.60 40.15
CA VAL A 737 -0.53 27.31 40.67
C VAL A 737 0.26 26.99 41.92
N SER A 738 -0.43 26.59 42.99
CA SER A 738 0.18 26.27 44.28
C SER A 738 -0.27 24.90 44.79
N LEU A 739 0.66 24.19 45.43
CA LEU A 739 0.37 22.99 46.22
C LEU A 739 0.74 23.21 47.68
N SER A 740 -0.12 22.75 48.57
CA SER A 740 0.11 22.75 50.01
C SER A 740 -0.43 21.48 50.65
N ARG A 741 -0.04 21.21 51.89
CA ARG A 741 -0.62 20.16 52.72
C ARG A 741 -1.40 20.77 53.87
N ASP A 742 -2.45 20.10 54.28
CA ASP A 742 -3.12 20.44 55.54
C ASP A 742 -2.27 20.01 56.75
N ALA A 743 -2.56 20.60 57.91
CA ALA A 743 -1.95 20.13 59.15
C ALA A 743 -2.35 18.66 59.39
N ASN A 744 -1.37 17.84 59.78
CA ASN A 744 -1.54 16.40 60.02
C ASN A 744 -1.90 15.58 58.77
N ALA A 745 -1.44 16.01 57.59
CA ALA A 745 -1.71 15.38 56.30
C ALA A 745 -1.53 13.85 56.31
N TYR A 746 -0.50 13.33 56.97
CA TYR A 746 -0.22 11.90 57.07
C TYR A 746 -0.76 11.29 58.36
N SER A 747 -0.54 11.93 59.52
CA SER A 747 -0.93 11.38 60.83
C SER A 747 -2.44 11.25 61.04
N GLN A 748 -3.26 11.97 60.26
CA GLN A 748 -4.72 11.80 60.29
C GLN A 748 -5.19 10.39 59.88
N TYR A 749 -4.37 9.65 59.12
CA TYR A 749 -4.72 8.32 58.61
C TYR A 749 -4.28 7.16 59.51
N ALA A 750 -3.59 7.46 60.62
CA ALA A 750 -3.04 6.49 61.57
C ALA A 750 -4.10 5.55 62.19
N GLY A 751 -3.77 4.26 62.33
CA GLY A 751 -4.62 3.27 62.97
C GLY A 751 -4.54 3.25 64.51
N ASP A 752 -3.36 3.53 65.05
CA ASP A 752 -3.06 3.55 66.49
C ASP A 752 -2.14 4.73 66.88
N SER A 753 -1.57 4.69 68.10
CA SER A 753 -0.68 5.73 68.62
C SER A 753 0.67 5.75 67.90
N GLU A 754 1.21 4.58 67.59
CA GLU A 754 2.50 4.37 66.98
C GLU A 754 2.49 4.83 65.51
N ASP A 755 1.45 4.45 64.77
CA ASP A 755 1.20 4.97 63.41
C ASP A 755 1.06 6.50 63.39
N ARG A 756 0.50 7.08 64.45
CA ARG A 756 0.34 8.53 64.57
C ARG A 756 1.67 9.22 64.78
N GLU A 757 2.60 8.61 65.52
CA GLU A 757 3.96 9.13 65.66
C GLU A 757 4.74 9.06 64.34
N VAL A 758 4.62 7.95 63.60
CA VAL A 758 5.23 7.81 62.26
C VAL A 758 4.62 8.82 61.29
N GLY A 759 3.30 8.97 61.29
CA GLY A 759 2.60 9.97 60.49
C GLY A 759 3.03 11.40 60.83
N ALA A 760 3.19 11.71 62.12
CA ALA A 760 3.65 13.03 62.55
C ALA A 760 5.10 13.29 62.14
N ALA A 761 5.94 12.25 62.10
CA ALA A 761 7.29 12.35 61.54
C ALA A 761 7.24 12.64 60.02
N LEU A 762 6.35 12.00 59.27
CA LEU A 762 6.13 12.29 57.85
C LEU A 762 5.59 13.71 57.62
N ASP A 763 4.65 14.17 58.47
CA ASP A 763 4.15 15.55 58.46
C ASP A 763 5.30 16.57 58.60
N GLY A 764 6.23 16.32 59.52
CA GLY A 764 7.42 17.17 59.70
C GLY A 764 8.46 17.05 58.57
N LEU A 765 8.61 15.88 57.97
CA LEU A 765 9.55 15.64 56.87
C LEU A 765 9.08 16.26 55.55
N ALA A 766 7.76 16.34 55.31
CA ALA A 766 7.19 16.77 54.04
C ALA A 766 7.50 18.22 53.63
N THR A 767 7.92 19.08 54.56
CA THR A 767 8.33 20.45 54.24
C THR A 767 9.74 20.51 53.64
N ASN A 768 10.68 19.68 54.13
CA ASN A 768 12.08 19.72 53.71
C ASN A 768 12.73 18.33 53.80
N ALA A 769 12.19 17.39 53.03
CA ALA A 769 12.66 16.01 53.04
C ALA A 769 14.04 15.87 52.39
N ALA A 770 14.91 15.07 53.02
CA ALA A 770 16.14 14.62 52.40
C ALA A 770 15.85 13.79 51.13
N ALA A 771 16.81 13.72 50.21
CA ALA A 771 16.60 13.16 48.87
C ALA A 771 16.07 11.72 48.90
N GLU A 772 16.52 10.93 49.88
CA GLU A 772 16.11 9.54 50.11
C GLU A 772 14.62 9.38 50.50
N PHE A 773 13.98 10.41 51.07
CA PHE A 773 12.58 10.35 51.50
C PHE A 773 11.60 10.90 50.45
N LYS A 774 12.09 11.62 49.44
CA LYS A 774 11.24 12.21 48.39
C LYS A 774 10.39 11.19 47.62
N PRO A 775 10.93 10.02 47.19
CA PRO A 775 10.12 9.03 46.48
C PRO A 775 9.00 8.44 47.34
N LEU A 776 9.25 8.27 48.65
CA LEU A 776 8.25 7.80 49.61
C LEU A 776 7.10 8.82 49.72
N LEU A 777 7.42 10.08 49.97
CA LEU A 777 6.42 11.14 50.10
C LEU A 777 5.62 11.30 48.80
N ALA A 778 6.29 11.36 47.65
CA ALA A 778 5.62 11.40 46.34
C ALA A 778 4.70 10.19 46.11
N ALA A 779 5.05 9.01 46.61
CA ALA A 779 4.19 7.84 46.50
C ALA A 779 2.95 7.92 47.41
N LEU A 780 3.09 8.46 48.62
CA LEU A 780 1.98 8.66 49.55
C LEU A 780 1.08 9.81 49.10
N ASP A 781 1.66 10.89 48.60
CA ASP A 781 0.94 12.07 48.13
C ASP A 781 0.07 11.79 46.90
N PHE A 782 0.52 10.94 45.98
CA PHE A 782 -0.23 10.56 44.79
C PHE A 782 -0.93 9.21 44.95
N SER A 783 -1.21 8.81 46.21
CA SER A 783 -1.94 7.58 46.53
C SER A 783 -3.47 7.78 46.53
N ALA A 784 -4.22 6.77 46.98
CA ALA A 784 -5.68 6.82 46.99
C ALA A 784 -6.19 8.03 47.81
N PRO A 785 -7.12 8.85 47.27
CA PRO A 785 -7.61 10.06 47.94
C PRO A 785 -8.28 9.84 49.30
N ASP A 786 -8.72 8.61 49.59
CA ASP A 786 -9.29 8.24 50.88
C ASP A 786 -8.22 7.98 51.97
N GLY A 787 -6.94 8.08 51.61
CA GLY A 787 -5.79 7.84 52.48
C GLY A 787 -5.61 6.39 52.93
N SER A 788 -6.33 5.44 52.32
CA SER A 788 -6.23 4.01 52.65
C SER A 788 -4.81 3.47 52.46
N THR A 789 -4.11 3.92 51.41
CA THR A 789 -2.71 3.57 51.16
C THR A 789 -1.81 4.07 52.28
N ILE A 790 -1.97 5.32 52.72
CA ILE A 790 -1.21 5.90 53.84
C ILE A 790 -1.46 5.08 55.11
N ARG A 791 -2.72 4.82 55.47
CA ARG A 791 -3.09 3.99 56.64
C ARG A 791 -2.39 2.62 56.63
N SER A 792 -2.34 1.95 55.48
CA SER A 792 -1.69 0.65 55.35
C SER A 792 -0.15 0.70 55.32
N SER A 793 0.42 1.88 55.06
CA SER A 793 1.86 2.10 54.91
C SER A 793 2.51 2.53 56.23
N LEU A 794 1.81 3.28 57.08
CA LEU A 794 2.32 3.75 58.38
C LEU A 794 2.87 2.61 59.28
N PRO A 795 2.21 1.45 59.42
CA PRO A 795 2.75 0.35 60.21
C PRO A 795 4.04 -0.26 59.62
N GLN A 796 4.21 -0.20 58.30
CA GLN A 796 5.39 -0.72 57.61
C GLN A 796 6.59 0.22 57.71
N LEU A 797 6.31 1.51 57.87
CA LEU A 797 7.31 2.55 58.11
C LEU A 797 7.70 2.65 59.59
N SER A 798 6.93 2.02 60.48
CA SER A 798 7.26 1.90 61.90
C SER A 798 8.41 0.90 62.11
N GLY A 799 9.24 1.17 63.12
CA GLY A 799 10.37 0.31 63.48
C GLY A 799 9.95 -1.09 63.99
N GLU A 800 8.66 -1.34 64.25
CA GLU A 800 8.18 -2.59 64.84
C GLU A 800 8.30 -3.80 63.89
N ALA A 801 8.15 -3.61 62.58
CA ALA A 801 8.37 -4.69 61.61
C ALA A 801 9.83 -5.22 61.67
N TYR A 802 10.80 -4.33 61.94
CA TYR A 802 12.21 -4.67 62.08
C TYR A 802 12.60 -5.08 63.50
N ALA A 803 11.95 -4.53 64.53
CA ALA A 803 12.15 -4.90 65.93
C ALA A 803 11.56 -6.30 66.24
N SER A 804 10.43 -6.66 65.64
CA SER A 804 9.85 -8.00 65.74
C SER A 804 10.68 -9.05 65.00
N ALA A 805 11.21 -8.74 63.81
CA ALA A 805 12.14 -9.63 63.08
C ALA A 805 13.48 -9.82 63.82
N SER A 806 14.06 -8.76 64.38
CA SER A 806 15.26 -8.85 65.22
C SER A 806 14.99 -9.57 66.54
N GLY A 807 13.83 -9.36 67.15
CA GLY A 807 13.38 -10.08 68.34
C GLY A 807 13.17 -11.58 68.10
N VAL A 808 12.66 -11.96 66.93
CA VAL A 808 12.53 -13.37 66.50
C VAL A 808 13.89 -13.99 66.19
N LEU A 809 14.82 -13.27 65.55
CA LEU A 809 16.20 -13.73 65.32
C LEU A 809 17.01 -13.87 66.63
N LEU A 810 16.84 -12.95 67.58
CA LEU A 810 17.43 -13.03 68.91
C LEU A 810 16.86 -14.20 69.71
N ASN A 811 15.54 -14.43 69.67
CA ASN A 811 14.90 -15.61 70.29
C ASN A 811 15.32 -16.93 69.62
N ALA A 812 15.45 -16.99 68.30
CA ALA A 812 15.95 -18.16 67.59
C ALA A 812 17.42 -18.47 67.97
N SER A 813 18.26 -17.44 68.14
CA SER A 813 19.64 -17.61 68.63
C SER A 813 19.69 -18.06 70.10
N GLY A 814 18.75 -17.61 70.94
CA GLY A 814 18.60 -18.01 72.33
C GLY A 814 18.14 -19.46 72.50
N ILE A 815 17.18 -19.90 71.67
CA ILE A 815 16.69 -21.29 71.64
C ILE A 815 17.80 -22.24 71.12
N THR A 816 18.59 -21.82 70.14
CA THR A 816 19.72 -22.60 69.62
C THR A 816 20.82 -22.76 70.69
N ARG A 817 21.19 -21.70 71.41
CA ARG A 817 22.17 -21.76 72.54
C ARG A 817 21.67 -22.63 73.71
N SER A 818 20.37 -22.55 74.03
CA SER A 818 19.71 -23.38 75.05
C SER A 818 19.75 -24.88 74.66
N SER A 819 19.47 -25.21 73.40
CA SER A 819 19.48 -26.59 72.91
C SER A 819 20.88 -27.22 72.90
N VAL A 820 21.93 -26.43 72.63
CA VAL A 820 23.33 -26.89 72.66
C VAL A 820 23.81 -27.09 74.11
N SER A 821 23.45 -26.20 75.04
CA SER A 821 23.76 -26.34 76.47
C SER A 821 23.06 -27.54 77.12
N ASN A 822 21.81 -27.82 76.73
CA ASN A 822 21.07 -28.99 77.20
C ASN A 822 21.57 -30.32 76.62
N ARG A 823 22.21 -30.33 75.44
CA ARG A 823 22.86 -31.53 74.88
C ARG A 823 24.27 -31.76 75.42
N LEU A 824 24.98 -30.71 75.81
CA LEU A 824 26.30 -30.79 76.48
C LEU A 824 26.23 -31.12 77.98
N SER A 825 25.04 -31.06 78.59
CA SER A 825 24.80 -31.49 79.99
C SER A 825 24.23 -32.91 80.10
N GLN A 826 24.00 -33.59 78.97
CA GLN A 826 23.54 -34.97 78.88
C GLN A 826 24.55 -35.90 78.17
N ALA A 827 25.77 -35.41 77.93
CA ALA A 827 26.95 -36.17 77.52
C ALA A 827 28.08 -35.88 78.51
#